data_AF-A0A929PIZ8-F1
#
_entry.id   AF-A0A929PIZ8-F1
#
_cell.length_a   1.000
_cell.length_b   1.000
_cell.length_c   1.000
_cell.angle_alpha   90.00
_cell.angle_beta   90.00
_cell.angle_gamma   90.00
#
_symmetry.space_group_name_H-M   'P 1'
#
loop_
_entity.id
_entity.type
_entity.pdbx_description
1 polymer ?
#
loop_
_entity_poly.entity_id
_entity_poly.type
_entity_poly.pdbx_seq_one_letter_code
_entity_poly.pdbx_strand_id
1 'polypeptide(L)'
;MHVKTVGPVTADIMLVGEAPGEMEDRTGLPFKGRAGNTLNTLLSQAGIIRSQCLIANVARDRPPSNDIKHYFLDKSCKIPSPRMLEYVALLQKEIETYKPNVVIPLGNTALWALTGRKGIKHARGSVTTSTLVPGQKLLPSYHPQAIGYDWKLATTMVMDLKKALYHSRFPEVPEDKRQLIIDPTKAQFIELCQRLLDEKQPVAVDIESWGHINRIGFSNSVSWAFTLGILKGTIPFFPENDELEIWEWIGRVISELPIIYHNAVFDLPVLFLRNGIPTYDLYMDTLVAAHILWPELPKSLEYVTSILLDVPAWKHLSETAPGEYNALDALNTKAISVIMENLLKKRDLWEVFQREISWIEPASMLQLQGLFVDIEKKDELIKEAEKKSKEVDAKLLKLVGKEVNYNSPPQVKNLLYIDLELPPQYKRRKSVNEKRKITTGEDALKKLARMHEVPALIIEKRKASKLISTFLDISVSPESRVHSSYNVTGTGFGGRWSSSKSIILTYGPGNLQNIPKLARSLYTVPKGYVLLEADYIQAEAVVVAYLCLDTVLIKLFVDGFGMSASERKKGHDVHRYTAAFMYEILMEEVTKEQRRIGKIIRHSNNYDAGPGVLANKLDITIAQAKPLRKLYFQKNHLLPIWHKRIQSQLRQDRTMVNLFGRKHKFLDRWGDSLFRSAYAYIPQSSVGELLSIAFREIYDVLGSDIRIALQLHDAIYSIIHHSEVMDVMKAKREIMIKEIPVGRETMKIDVDFKVGDNWAEMEEQDISWR
;
A
#
# COMPACT_ATOMS: atom_id res chain seq x y z
N MET A 1 -40.58 -12.34 11.91
CA MET A 1 -41.54 -12.18 10.80
C MET A 1 -40.86 -12.65 9.51
N HIS A 2 -41.55 -13.26 8.55
CA HIS A 2 -40.95 -13.57 7.25
C HIS A 2 -40.90 -12.31 6.37
N VAL A 3 -39.70 -11.84 6.06
CA VAL A 3 -39.45 -10.73 5.14
C VAL A 3 -39.57 -11.23 3.70
N LYS A 4 -40.54 -10.69 2.97
CA LYS A 4 -40.86 -11.10 1.59
C LYS A 4 -39.97 -10.38 0.58
N THR A 5 -39.84 -10.96 -0.62
CA THR A 5 -39.31 -10.25 -1.78
C THR A 5 -40.27 -9.15 -2.20
N VAL A 6 -39.71 -7.99 -2.57
CA VAL A 6 -40.49 -6.80 -2.97
C VAL A 6 -39.95 -6.22 -4.26
N GLY A 7 -40.82 -5.62 -5.07
CA GLY A 7 -40.46 -4.99 -6.34
C GLY A 7 -41.44 -5.36 -7.45
N PRO A 8 -41.30 -4.78 -8.65
CA PRO A 8 -42.12 -5.12 -9.80
C PRO A 8 -41.73 -6.49 -10.34
N VAL A 9 -42.72 -7.26 -10.80
CA VAL A 9 -42.51 -8.62 -11.35
C VAL A 9 -41.71 -8.62 -12.65
N THR A 10 -41.64 -7.48 -13.34
CA THR A 10 -40.91 -7.25 -14.58
C THR A 10 -39.55 -6.58 -14.35
N ALA A 11 -38.99 -6.65 -13.14
CA ALA A 11 -37.72 -6.00 -12.84
C ALA A 11 -36.55 -6.70 -13.53
N ASP A 12 -35.75 -5.94 -14.29
CA ASP A 12 -34.51 -6.46 -14.90
C ASP A 12 -33.40 -6.73 -13.88
N ILE A 13 -33.47 -6.09 -12.71
CA ILE A 13 -32.46 -6.19 -11.64
C ILE A 13 -33.09 -6.79 -10.39
N MET A 14 -32.46 -7.83 -9.86
CA MET A 14 -32.77 -8.38 -8.54
C MET A 14 -31.58 -8.22 -7.58
N LEU A 15 -31.78 -7.55 -6.44
CA LEU A 15 -30.80 -7.38 -5.37
C LEU A 15 -31.03 -8.46 -4.31
N VAL A 16 -29.98 -9.21 -3.96
CA VAL A 16 -30.08 -10.29 -2.96
C VAL A 16 -29.14 -10.05 -1.79
N GLY A 17 -29.70 -9.80 -0.61
CA GLY A 17 -28.99 -9.62 0.65
C GLY A 17 -28.82 -10.90 1.46
N GLU A 18 -28.22 -10.77 2.65
CA GLU A 18 -27.92 -11.90 3.53
C GLU A 18 -29.16 -12.35 4.34
N ALA A 19 -29.62 -11.52 5.25
CA ALA A 19 -30.73 -11.80 6.16
C ALA A 19 -31.31 -10.49 6.71
N PRO A 20 -32.59 -10.49 7.15
CA PRO A 20 -33.22 -9.35 7.81
C PRO A 20 -32.47 -8.86 9.04
N GLY A 21 -32.20 -7.56 9.10
CA GLY A 21 -31.88 -6.87 10.34
C GLY A 21 -33.12 -6.56 11.19
N GLU A 22 -32.91 -5.89 12.33
CA GLU A 22 -33.99 -5.52 13.27
C GLU A 22 -35.12 -4.71 12.62
N MET A 23 -34.78 -3.71 11.81
CA MET A 23 -35.79 -2.88 11.15
C MET A 23 -36.54 -3.65 10.05
N GLU A 24 -35.87 -4.59 9.38
CA GLU A 24 -36.49 -5.43 8.35
C GLU A 24 -37.47 -6.41 8.98
N ASP A 25 -37.13 -7.02 10.11
CA ASP A 25 -38.02 -7.92 10.87
C ASP A 25 -39.26 -7.19 11.39
N ARG A 26 -39.11 -5.93 11.84
CA ARG A 26 -40.24 -5.09 12.28
C ARG A 26 -41.15 -4.64 11.14
N THR A 27 -40.59 -4.35 9.96
CA THR A 27 -41.35 -3.77 8.83
C THR A 27 -41.80 -4.81 7.82
N GLY A 28 -41.25 -6.02 7.85
CA GLY A 28 -41.48 -7.07 6.85
C GLY A 28 -40.83 -6.80 5.49
N LEU A 29 -40.00 -5.75 5.36
CA LEU A 29 -39.42 -5.28 4.10
C LEU A 29 -37.90 -5.40 4.10
N PRO A 30 -37.27 -5.89 3.01
CA PRO A 30 -35.83 -6.09 2.94
C PRO A 30 -35.06 -4.77 2.77
N PHE A 31 -33.81 -4.75 3.25
CA PHE A 31 -32.92 -3.60 3.24
C PHE A 31 -33.58 -2.33 3.78
N LYS A 32 -34.09 -2.40 5.01
CA LYS A 32 -34.57 -1.27 5.82
C LYS A 32 -33.60 -0.96 6.97
N GLY A 33 -33.52 0.30 7.37
CA GLY A 33 -32.56 0.77 8.37
C GLY A 33 -31.22 1.19 7.75
N ARG A 34 -30.13 1.08 8.52
CA ARG A 34 -28.83 1.67 8.15
C ARG A 34 -28.26 1.11 6.83
N ALA A 35 -28.23 -0.21 6.68
CA ALA A 35 -27.75 -0.86 5.46
C ALA A 35 -28.63 -0.49 4.25
N GLY A 36 -29.96 -0.40 4.46
CA GLY A 36 -30.91 0.08 3.46
C GLY A 36 -30.66 1.51 2.98
N ASN A 37 -30.41 2.44 3.90
CA ASN A 37 -30.11 3.83 3.58
C ASN A 37 -28.79 3.96 2.81
N THR A 38 -27.77 3.20 3.20
CA THR A 38 -26.52 3.10 2.45
C THR A 38 -26.77 2.58 1.04
N LEU A 39 -27.53 1.49 0.90
CA LEU A 39 -27.89 0.93 -0.42
C LEU A 39 -28.61 1.95 -1.30
N ASN A 40 -29.60 2.69 -0.76
CA ASN A 40 -30.31 3.72 -1.50
C ASN A 40 -29.36 4.79 -2.07
N THR A 41 -28.39 5.22 -1.27
CA THR A 41 -27.40 6.22 -1.67
C THR A 41 -26.55 5.70 -2.83
N LEU A 42 -26.11 4.44 -2.75
CA LEU A 42 -25.24 3.83 -3.76
C LEU A 42 -25.98 3.50 -5.06
N LEU A 43 -27.22 3.00 -4.97
CA LEU A 43 -28.09 2.80 -6.13
C LEU A 43 -28.30 4.13 -6.86
N SER A 44 -28.61 5.20 -6.13
CA SER A 44 -28.77 6.54 -6.71
C SER A 44 -27.49 7.02 -7.40
N GLN A 45 -26.30 6.85 -6.78
CA GLN A 45 -25.01 7.18 -7.41
C GLN A 45 -24.68 6.32 -8.64
N ALA A 46 -25.17 5.09 -8.68
CA ALA A 46 -25.04 4.19 -9.81
C ALA A 46 -26.08 4.44 -10.92
N GLY A 47 -27.10 5.26 -10.66
CA GLY A 47 -28.21 5.50 -11.60
C GLY A 47 -29.29 4.42 -11.57
N ILE A 48 -29.34 3.58 -10.52
CA ILE A 48 -30.34 2.53 -10.35
C ILE A 48 -31.50 3.06 -9.50
N ILE A 49 -32.73 2.98 -10.01
CA ILE A 49 -33.93 3.36 -9.29
C ILE A 49 -34.41 2.17 -8.47
N ARG A 50 -34.33 2.28 -7.14
CA ARG A 50 -34.67 1.17 -6.22
C ARG A 50 -36.08 0.59 -6.43
N SER A 51 -37.07 1.42 -6.74
CA SER A 51 -38.46 0.97 -6.96
C SER A 51 -38.64 0.13 -8.23
N GLN A 52 -37.65 0.11 -9.12
CA GLN A 52 -37.63 -0.72 -10.32
C GLN A 52 -36.88 -2.05 -10.12
N CYS A 53 -36.31 -2.28 -8.93
CA CYS A 53 -35.59 -3.52 -8.62
C CYS A 53 -36.46 -4.48 -7.82
N LEU A 54 -36.28 -5.78 -8.06
CA LEU A 54 -36.62 -6.81 -7.09
C LEU A 54 -35.59 -6.81 -5.97
N ILE A 55 -36.04 -6.98 -4.74
CA ILE A 55 -35.19 -6.95 -3.55
C ILE A 55 -35.58 -8.12 -2.66
N ALA A 56 -34.61 -8.98 -2.37
CA ALA A 56 -34.75 -10.17 -1.55
C ALA A 56 -33.60 -10.29 -0.56
N ASN A 57 -33.75 -11.18 0.41
CA ASN A 57 -32.67 -11.72 1.22
C ASN A 57 -32.61 -13.23 1.01
N VAL A 58 -31.44 -13.84 1.21
CA VAL A 58 -31.34 -15.31 1.26
C VAL A 58 -32.19 -15.80 2.43
N ALA A 59 -31.78 -15.51 3.67
CA ALA A 59 -32.60 -15.87 4.82
C ALA A 59 -33.83 -14.96 4.93
N ARG A 60 -34.98 -15.51 5.33
CA ARG A 60 -36.26 -14.77 5.36
C ARG A 60 -36.68 -14.27 6.73
N ASP A 61 -36.00 -14.70 7.78
CA ASP A 61 -36.21 -14.17 9.12
C ASP A 61 -34.88 -13.75 9.73
N ARG A 62 -34.98 -12.92 10.77
CA ARG A 62 -33.82 -12.35 11.44
C ARG A 62 -33.12 -13.45 12.26
N PRO A 63 -31.82 -13.73 12.02
CA PRO A 63 -31.09 -14.67 12.86
C PRO A 63 -31.00 -14.14 14.30
N PRO A 64 -31.01 -15.03 15.31
CA PRO A 64 -30.72 -14.66 16.69
C PRO A 64 -29.42 -13.85 16.79
N SER A 65 -29.46 -12.74 17.53
CA SER A 65 -28.33 -11.80 17.65
C SER A 65 -27.79 -11.20 16.34
N ASN A 66 -28.54 -11.28 15.23
CA ASN A 66 -28.07 -10.95 13.88
C ASN A 66 -26.84 -11.78 13.44
N ASP A 67 -26.70 -13.02 13.91
CA ASP A 67 -25.60 -13.90 13.52
C ASP A 67 -26.07 -14.95 12.50
N ILE A 68 -25.71 -14.75 11.23
CA ILE A 68 -26.08 -15.65 10.13
C ILE A 68 -25.62 -17.10 10.36
N LYS A 69 -24.59 -17.31 11.20
CA LYS A 69 -24.11 -18.66 11.56
C LYS A 69 -25.19 -19.55 12.16
N HIS A 70 -26.25 -18.97 12.72
CA HIS A 70 -27.38 -19.73 13.23
C HIS A 70 -28.01 -20.66 12.18
N TYR A 71 -27.95 -20.27 10.89
CA TYR A 71 -28.50 -21.07 9.79
C TYR A 71 -27.52 -22.09 9.22
N PHE A 72 -26.38 -22.31 9.87
CA PHE A 72 -25.37 -23.27 9.46
C PHE A 72 -25.03 -24.23 10.59
N LEU A 73 -24.75 -25.49 10.24
CA LEU A 73 -24.39 -26.54 11.20
C LEU A 73 -22.91 -26.46 11.63
N ASP A 74 -22.09 -25.70 10.91
CA ASP A 74 -20.67 -25.52 11.18
C ASP A 74 -20.27 -24.04 11.32
N LYS A 75 -19.21 -23.79 12.08
CA LYS A 75 -18.70 -22.42 12.31
C LYS A 75 -18.15 -21.74 11.05
N SER A 76 -17.81 -22.52 10.01
CA SER A 76 -17.32 -22.00 8.73
C SER A 76 -18.43 -21.73 7.71
N CYS A 77 -19.70 -21.92 8.11
CA CYS A 77 -20.90 -21.72 7.30
C CYS A 77 -20.90 -22.52 5.99
N LYS A 78 -20.34 -23.72 5.98
CA LYS A 78 -20.27 -24.60 4.79
C LYS A 78 -21.48 -25.51 4.67
N ILE A 79 -22.01 -25.97 5.79
CA ILE A 79 -23.09 -26.94 5.88
C ILE A 79 -24.36 -26.18 6.27
N PRO A 80 -25.28 -25.92 5.34
CA PRO A 80 -26.52 -25.23 5.64
C PRO A 80 -27.42 -26.08 6.54
N SER A 81 -28.16 -25.40 7.42
CA SER A 81 -29.27 -26.02 8.15
C SER A 81 -30.44 -26.33 7.20
N PRO A 82 -31.36 -27.26 7.56
CA PRO A 82 -32.57 -27.50 6.77
C PRO A 82 -33.36 -26.21 6.47
N ARG A 83 -33.42 -25.31 7.44
CA ARG A 83 -34.06 -24.01 7.30
C ARG A 83 -33.38 -23.09 6.28
N MET A 84 -32.06 -23.13 6.19
CA MET A 84 -31.34 -22.38 5.15
C MET A 84 -31.60 -22.96 3.77
N LEU A 85 -31.72 -24.28 3.65
CA LEU A 85 -32.05 -24.95 2.39
C LEU A 85 -33.45 -24.55 1.90
N GLU A 86 -34.43 -24.47 2.79
CA GLU A 86 -35.77 -23.96 2.47
C GLU A 86 -35.72 -22.53 1.89
N TYR A 87 -34.91 -21.67 2.50
CA TYR A 87 -34.72 -20.30 2.04
C TYR A 87 -34.02 -20.20 0.69
N VAL A 88 -33.02 -21.04 0.44
CA VAL A 88 -32.35 -21.13 -0.85
C VAL A 88 -33.32 -21.66 -1.93
N ALA A 89 -34.12 -22.67 -1.63
CA ALA A 89 -35.14 -23.20 -2.54
C ALA A 89 -36.22 -22.15 -2.89
N LEU A 90 -36.63 -21.34 -1.90
CA LEU A 90 -37.53 -20.22 -2.15
C LEU A 90 -36.90 -19.17 -3.07
N LEU A 91 -35.64 -18.80 -2.82
CA LEU A 91 -34.91 -17.85 -3.67
C LEU A 91 -34.78 -18.37 -5.11
N GLN A 92 -34.48 -19.66 -5.29
CA GLN A 92 -34.45 -20.31 -6.59
C GLN A 92 -35.77 -20.12 -7.34
N LYS A 93 -36.89 -20.49 -6.70
CA LYS A 93 -38.23 -20.37 -7.28
C LYS A 93 -38.57 -18.92 -7.68
N GLU A 94 -38.19 -17.95 -6.85
CA GLU A 94 -38.41 -16.54 -7.16
C GLU A 94 -37.63 -16.08 -8.40
N ILE A 95 -36.35 -16.47 -8.51
CA ILE A 95 -35.53 -16.13 -9.67
C ILE A 95 -36.10 -16.77 -10.95
N GLU A 96 -36.50 -18.04 -10.88
CA GLU A 96 -37.13 -18.76 -12.00
C GLU A 96 -38.48 -18.13 -12.42
N THR A 97 -39.21 -17.57 -11.45
CA THR A 97 -40.52 -16.92 -11.69
C THR A 97 -40.35 -15.54 -12.30
N TYR A 98 -39.52 -14.68 -11.70
CA TYR A 98 -39.40 -13.28 -12.10
C TYR A 98 -38.42 -13.06 -13.26
N LYS A 99 -37.50 -14.00 -13.50
CA LYS A 99 -36.53 -13.99 -14.61
C LYS A 99 -35.81 -12.64 -14.80
N PRO A 100 -35.18 -12.09 -13.74
CA PRO A 100 -34.44 -10.85 -13.87
C PRO A 100 -33.27 -11.04 -14.84
N ASN A 101 -32.97 -10.03 -15.67
CA ASN A 101 -31.79 -10.07 -16.55
C ASN A 101 -30.48 -10.17 -15.77
N VAL A 102 -30.41 -9.59 -14.57
CA VAL A 102 -29.25 -9.71 -13.68
C VAL A 102 -29.65 -9.82 -12.22
N VAL A 103 -29.01 -10.76 -11.51
CA VAL A 103 -29.08 -10.85 -10.04
C VAL A 103 -27.78 -10.33 -9.44
N ILE A 104 -27.88 -9.43 -8.46
CA ILE A 104 -26.75 -8.81 -7.76
C ILE A 104 -26.66 -9.42 -6.35
N PRO A 105 -25.82 -10.45 -6.13
CA PRO A 105 -25.53 -10.93 -4.79
C PRO A 105 -24.74 -9.89 -4.01
N LEU A 106 -25.31 -9.44 -2.88
CA LEU A 106 -24.70 -8.47 -1.97
C LEU A 106 -24.06 -9.20 -0.78
N GLY A 107 -22.75 -9.44 -0.88
CA GLY A 107 -21.97 -10.09 0.18
C GLY A 107 -21.80 -11.61 0.03
N ASN A 108 -21.09 -12.21 0.99
CA ASN A 108 -20.67 -13.62 0.92
C ASN A 108 -21.83 -14.61 0.95
N THR A 109 -22.85 -14.37 1.78
CA THR A 109 -23.97 -15.30 1.94
C THR A 109 -24.81 -15.39 0.67
N ALA A 110 -25.12 -14.25 0.05
CA ALA A 110 -25.83 -14.20 -1.23
C ALA A 110 -25.03 -14.84 -2.37
N LEU A 111 -23.73 -14.57 -2.44
CA LEU A 111 -22.84 -15.22 -3.40
C LEU A 111 -22.84 -16.74 -3.22
N TRP A 112 -22.70 -17.22 -1.99
CA TRP A 112 -22.70 -18.65 -1.68
C TRP A 112 -24.03 -19.32 -2.04
N ALA A 113 -25.17 -18.69 -1.72
CA ALA A 113 -26.47 -19.25 -2.05
C ALA A 113 -26.66 -19.44 -3.57
N LEU A 114 -26.12 -18.51 -4.37
CA LEU A 114 -26.32 -18.50 -5.83
C LEU A 114 -25.26 -19.28 -6.62
N THR A 115 -24.08 -19.53 -6.03
CA THR A 115 -22.92 -20.11 -6.76
C THR A 115 -22.22 -21.26 -6.02
N GLY A 116 -22.53 -21.50 -4.75
CA GLY A 116 -21.76 -22.37 -3.85
C GLY A 116 -20.39 -21.81 -3.45
N ARG A 117 -19.92 -20.71 -4.04
CA ARG A 117 -18.60 -20.12 -3.80
C ARG A 117 -18.64 -19.06 -2.69
N LYS A 118 -17.50 -18.83 -2.05
CA LYS A 118 -17.31 -17.78 -1.04
C LYS A 118 -16.18 -16.84 -1.46
N GLY A 119 -16.09 -15.68 -0.80
CA GLY A 119 -15.02 -14.71 -1.07
C GLY A 119 -15.48 -13.63 -2.04
N ILE A 120 -16.45 -12.81 -1.61
CA ILE A 120 -17.00 -11.70 -2.40
C ILE A 120 -15.94 -10.76 -2.96
N LYS A 121 -14.79 -10.63 -2.27
CA LYS A 121 -13.66 -9.81 -2.74
C LYS A 121 -13.13 -10.24 -4.11
N HIS A 122 -13.16 -11.54 -4.42
CA HIS A 122 -12.65 -12.13 -5.66
C HIS A 122 -13.73 -12.24 -6.75
N ALA A 123 -15.00 -12.30 -6.34
CA ALA A 123 -16.13 -12.45 -7.26
C ALA A 123 -16.77 -11.12 -7.69
N ARG A 124 -16.63 -10.05 -6.89
CA ARG A 124 -17.27 -8.78 -7.16
C ARG A 124 -16.84 -8.20 -8.51
N GLY A 125 -17.75 -7.49 -9.18
CA GLY A 125 -17.50 -6.80 -10.44
C GLY A 125 -17.33 -7.71 -11.67
N SER A 126 -17.07 -8.99 -11.49
CA SER A 126 -16.98 -9.96 -12.58
C SER A 126 -18.34 -10.56 -12.90
N VAL A 127 -18.69 -10.64 -14.18
CA VAL A 127 -19.92 -11.32 -14.61
C VAL A 127 -19.72 -12.82 -14.45
N THR A 128 -20.71 -13.48 -13.87
CA THR A 128 -20.69 -14.93 -13.66
C THR A 128 -22.09 -15.50 -13.76
N THR A 129 -22.25 -16.82 -13.64
CA THR A 129 -23.53 -17.50 -13.77
C THR A 129 -23.92 -18.17 -12.46
N SER A 130 -25.23 -18.26 -12.20
CA SER A 130 -25.72 -18.99 -11.05
C SER A 130 -25.61 -20.50 -11.26
N THR A 131 -25.19 -21.20 -10.20
CA THR A 131 -25.30 -22.66 -10.11
C THR A 131 -26.66 -23.07 -9.55
N LEU A 132 -27.37 -22.16 -8.89
CA LEU A 132 -28.71 -22.38 -8.33
C LEU A 132 -29.78 -22.34 -9.43
N VAL A 133 -29.70 -21.36 -10.33
CA VAL A 133 -30.55 -21.25 -11.52
C VAL A 133 -29.66 -21.22 -12.76
N PRO A 134 -29.50 -22.35 -13.48
CA PRO A 134 -28.64 -22.41 -14.66
C PRO A 134 -29.00 -21.32 -15.69
N GLY A 135 -27.97 -20.63 -16.21
CA GLY A 135 -28.14 -19.54 -17.18
C GLY A 135 -28.46 -18.18 -16.57
N GLN A 136 -28.81 -18.08 -15.28
CA GLN A 136 -29.04 -16.79 -14.64
C GLN A 136 -27.72 -16.00 -14.50
N LYS A 137 -27.67 -14.82 -15.10
CA LYS A 137 -26.54 -13.89 -14.98
C LYS A 137 -26.45 -13.27 -13.60
N LEU A 138 -25.25 -13.26 -13.05
CA LEU A 138 -24.90 -12.69 -11.76
C LEU A 138 -23.84 -11.59 -11.92
N LEU A 139 -23.97 -10.52 -11.14
CA LEU A 139 -22.89 -9.54 -10.92
C LEU A 139 -22.74 -9.25 -9.43
N PRO A 140 -21.83 -9.95 -8.73
CA PRO A 140 -21.67 -9.80 -7.29
C PRO A 140 -21.14 -8.43 -6.87
N SER A 141 -21.52 -7.96 -5.69
CA SER A 141 -20.89 -6.78 -5.05
C SER A 141 -20.91 -6.87 -3.52
N TYR A 142 -20.27 -5.92 -2.85
CA TYR A 142 -20.20 -5.88 -1.40
C TYR A 142 -21.57 -5.66 -0.76
N HIS A 143 -21.76 -6.23 0.43
CA HIS A 143 -22.95 -5.91 1.23
C HIS A 143 -22.87 -4.46 1.75
N PRO A 144 -23.96 -3.66 1.72
CA PRO A 144 -23.97 -2.27 2.17
C PRO A 144 -23.49 -2.04 3.61
N GLN A 145 -23.61 -3.05 4.48
CA GLN A 145 -23.09 -2.98 5.85
C GLN A 145 -21.56 -2.91 5.90
N ALA A 146 -20.85 -3.52 4.93
CA ALA A 146 -19.39 -3.49 4.85
C ALA A 146 -18.86 -2.04 4.73
N ILE A 147 -19.61 -1.17 4.05
CA ILE A 147 -19.28 0.25 3.86
C ILE A 147 -19.32 1.03 5.17
N GLY A 148 -20.14 0.58 6.13
CA GLY A 148 -20.13 1.14 7.48
C GLY A 148 -18.82 0.90 8.24
N TYR A 149 -18.04 -0.12 7.85
CA TYR A 149 -16.74 -0.45 8.42
C TYR A 149 -15.58 0.11 7.60
N ASP A 150 -15.70 0.07 6.27
CA ASP A 150 -14.73 0.64 5.33
C ASP A 150 -15.45 1.44 4.25
N TRP A 151 -15.42 2.77 4.42
CA TRP A 151 -16.11 3.70 3.54
C TRP A 151 -15.58 3.67 2.10
N LYS A 152 -14.31 3.28 1.88
CA LYS A 152 -13.70 3.25 0.55
C LYS A 152 -14.35 2.23 -0.39
N LEU A 153 -14.98 1.20 0.18
CA LEU A 153 -15.73 0.21 -0.58
C LEU A 153 -16.95 0.80 -1.32
N ALA A 154 -17.44 1.97 -0.91
CA ALA A 154 -18.56 2.64 -1.58
C ALA A 154 -18.26 2.91 -3.06
N THR A 155 -17.05 3.38 -3.37
CA THR A 155 -16.64 3.68 -4.75
C THR A 155 -16.62 2.40 -5.60
N THR A 156 -16.03 1.32 -5.10
CA THR A 156 -16.03 0.01 -5.76
C THR A 156 -17.45 -0.49 -6.00
N MET A 157 -18.31 -0.43 -4.99
CA MET A 157 -19.70 -0.88 -5.11
C MET A 157 -20.49 -0.06 -6.14
N VAL A 158 -20.27 1.25 -6.22
CA VAL A 158 -20.91 2.08 -7.27
C VAL A 158 -20.42 1.66 -8.67
N MET A 159 -19.14 1.34 -8.84
CA MET A 159 -18.62 0.84 -10.12
C MET A 159 -19.25 -0.51 -10.49
N ASP A 160 -19.31 -1.46 -9.55
CA ASP A 160 -19.96 -2.76 -9.75
C ASP A 160 -21.44 -2.58 -10.12
N LEU A 161 -22.17 -1.70 -9.42
CA LEU A 161 -23.58 -1.43 -9.68
C LEU A 161 -23.82 -0.77 -11.04
N LYS A 162 -22.94 0.15 -11.47
CA LYS A 162 -23.01 0.73 -12.82
C LYS A 162 -22.82 -0.32 -13.90
N LYS A 163 -21.88 -1.24 -13.67
CA LYS A 163 -21.66 -2.38 -14.55
C LYS A 163 -22.90 -3.29 -14.57
N ALA A 164 -23.53 -3.52 -13.41
CA ALA A 164 -24.76 -4.32 -13.32
C ALA A 164 -25.94 -3.66 -14.04
N LEU A 165 -26.08 -2.34 -13.96
CA LEU A 165 -27.09 -1.57 -14.69
C LEU A 165 -26.88 -1.64 -16.22
N TYR A 166 -25.64 -1.71 -16.68
CA TYR A 166 -25.36 -1.96 -18.09
C TYR A 166 -25.80 -3.37 -18.49
N HIS A 167 -25.39 -4.38 -17.72
CA HIS A 167 -25.72 -5.78 -17.98
C HIS A 167 -27.19 -6.13 -17.78
N SER A 168 -27.96 -5.34 -17.03
CA SER A 168 -29.40 -5.57 -16.87
C SER A 168 -30.21 -5.30 -18.13
N ARG A 169 -29.62 -4.68 -19.16
CA ARG A 169 -30.30 -4.39 -20.44
C ARG A 169 -30.50 -5.62 -21.32
N PHE A 170 -29.78 -6.70 -21.03
CA PHE A 170 -29.71 -7.90 -21.85
C PHE A 170 -29.78 -9.13 -20.94
N PRO A 171 -30.58 -10.16 -21.23
CA PRO A 171 -30.63 -11.38 -20.41
C PRO A 171 -29.39 -12.27 -20.58
N GLU A 172 -28.68 -12.15 -21.71
CA GLU A 172 -27.59 -13.05 -22.07
C GLU A 172 -26.37 -12.85 -21.18
N VAL A 173 -25.67 -13.97 -20.93
CA VAL A 173 -24.35 -13.96 -20.28
C VAL A 173 -23.31 -13.64 -21.35
N PRO A 174 -22.46 -12.62 -21.16
CA PRO A 174 -21.37 -12.34 -22.09
C PRO A 174 -20.47 -13.56 -22.24
N GLU A 175 -20.29 -14.01 -23.48
CA GLU A 175 -19.34 -15.07 -23.81
C GLU A 175 -17.93 -14.48 -23.92
N ASP A 176 -16.97 -15.12 -23.25
CA ASP A 176 -15.56 -14.82 -23.43
C ASP A 176 -15.02 -15.56 -24.67
N LYS A 177 -14.96 -14.85 -25.80
CA LYS A 177 -14.53 -15.39 -27.11
C LYS A 177 -13.02 -15.33 -27.33
N ARG A 178 -12.24 -14.97 -26.30
CA ARG A 178 -10.80 -14.80 -26.43
C ARG A 178 -10.10 -16.16 -26.48
N GLN A 179 -9.07 -16.26 -27.30
CA GLN A 179 -8.38 -17.52 -27.58
C GLN A 179 -7.13 -17.68 -26.71
N LEU A 180 -6.97 -18.84 -26.07
CA LEU A 180 -5.79 -19.19 -25.28
C LEU A 180 -5.07 -20.37 -25.94
N ILE A 181 -3.79 -20.21 -26.23
CA ILE A 181 -2.92 -21.28 -26.73
C ILE A 181 -2.05 -21.74 -25.57
N ILE A 182 -2.33 -22.93 -25.05
CA ILE A 182 -1.66 -23.46 -23.86
C ILE A 182 -0.63 -24.52 -24.26
N ASP A 183 0.60 -24.35 -23.80
CA ASP A 183 1.71 -25.29 -24.00
C ASP A 183 1.85 -25.73 -25.48
N PRO A 184 2.03 -24.77 -26.42
CA PRO A 184 2.22 -25.08 -27.83
C PRO A 184 3.47 -25.93 -28.03
N THR A 185 3.51 -26.65 -29.15
CA THR A 185 4.75 -27.32 -29.57
C THR A 185 5.87 -26.29 -29.77
N LYS A 186 7.14 -26.71 -29.66
CA LYS A 186 8.30 -25.82 -29.90
C LYS A 186 8.18 -25.03 -31.21
N ALA A 187 7.84 -25.71 -32.31
CA ALA A 187 7.67 -25.07 -33.61
C ALA A 187 6.56 -24.00 -33.61
N GLN A 188 5.41 -24.29 -33.00
CA GLN A 188 4.33 -23.33 -32.85
C GLN A 188 4.72 -22.17 -31.94
N PHE A 189 5.45 -22.41 -30.85
CA PHE A 189 5.94 -21.35 -29.96
C PHE A 189 6.84 -20.38 -30.72
N ILE A 190 7.78 -20.90 -31.51
CA ILE A 190 8.68 -20.10 -32.34
C ILE A 190 7.90 -19.29 -33.37
N GLU A 191 6.91 -19.89 -34.04
CA GLU A 191 6.03 -19.18 -34.98
C GLU A 191 5.28 -18.03 -34.31
N LEU A 192 4.75 -18.26 -33.10
CA LEU A 192 4.07 -17.23 -32.32
C LEU A 192 5.03 -16.10 -31.90
N CYS A 193 6.24 -16.42 -31.46
CA CYS A 193 7.27 -15.43 -31.13
C CYS A 193 7.71 -14.62 -32.37
N GLN A 194 7.91 -15.29 -33.51
CA GLN A 194 8.23 -14.62 -34.77
C GLN A 194 7.11 -13.68 -35.19
N ARG A 195 5.84 -14.11 -35.06
CA ARG A 195 4.68 -13.26 -35.30
C ARG A 195 4.67 -12.00 -34.42
N LEU A 196 5.01 -12.13 -33.14
CA LEU A 196 5.12 -10.95 -32.25
C LEU A 196 6.19 -9.96 -32.75
N LEU A 197 7.35 -10.48 -33.16
CA LEU A 197 8.47 -9.69 -33.68
C LEU A 197 8.14 -9.02 -35.02
N ASP A 198 7.34 -9.66 -35.87
CA ASP A 198 6.90 -9.10 -37.15
C ASP A 198 5.85 -8.00 -36.97
N GLU A 199 4.91 -8.19 -36.04
CA GLU A 199 3.84 -7.21 -35.78
C GLU A 199 4.35 -5.95 -35.05
N LYS A 200 5.44 -6.06 -34.27
CA LYS A 200 6.09 -4.95 -33.54
C LYS A 200 5.16 -4.13 -32.65
N GLN A 201 4.12 -4.77 -32.13
CA GLN A 201 3.18 -4.18 -31.18
C GLN A 201 3.65 -4.40 -29.74
N PRO A 202 3.29 -3.53 -28.78
CA PRO A 202 3.60 -3.78 -27.37
C PRO A 202 3.04 -5.13 -26.87
N VAL A 203 3.87 -5.92 -26.20
CA VAL A 203 3.55 -7.29 -25.76
C VAL A 203 3.39 -7.32 -24.25
N ALA A 204 2.26 -7.81 -23.76
CA ALA A 204 2.10 -8.14 -22.35
C ALA A 204 2.79 -9.47 -22.03
N VAL A 205 3.58 -9.47 -20.97
CA VAL A 205 4.35 -10.62 -20.48
C VAL A 205 4.01 -10.86 -19.01
N ASP A 206 3.92 -12.13 -18.62
CA ASP A 206 3.69 -12.56 -17.24
C ASP A 206 4.47 -13.85 -16.96
N ILE A 207 5.21 -13.91 -15.85
CA ILE A 207 5.97 -15.09 -15.45
C ILE A 207 5.41 -15.74 -14.18
N GLU A 208 5.39 -17.07 -14.15
CA GLU A 208 5.19 -17.84 -12.92
C GLU A 208 6.53 -18.34 -12.41
N SER A 209 6.88 -18.04 -11.16
CA SER A 209 8.17 -18.42 -10.60
C SER A 209 8.10 -19.01 -9.19
N TRP A 210 8.82 -20.11 -8.99
CA TRP A 210 9.15 -20.69 -7.67
C TRP A 210 10.62 -21.10 -7.67
N GLY A 211 11.51 -20.17 -7.32
CA GLY A 211 12.97 -20.38 -7.38
C GLY A 211 13.55 -20.27 -8.80
N HIS A 212 12.89 -20.87 -9.80
CA HIS A 212 13.12 -20.71 -11.24
C HIS A 212 11.83 -20.23 -11.94
N ILE A 213 11.93 -19.79 -13.19
CA ILE A 213 10.75 -19.51 -14.03
C ILE A 213 10.15 -20.84 -14.48
N ASN A 214 8.90 -21.08 -14.11
CA ASN A 214 8.19 -22.33 -14.41
C ASN A 214 7.35 -22.21 -15.67
N ARG A 215 6.86 -21.01 -15.97
CA ARG A 215 5.95 -20.73 -17.07
C ARG A 215 6.04 -19.25 -17.44
N ILE A 216 5.81 -18.96 -18.71
CA ILE A 216 5.75 -17.60 -19.23
C ILE A 216 4.58 -17.44 -20.22
N GLY A 217 3.89 -16.31 -20.13
CA GLY A 217 2.72 -15.98 -20.93
C GLY A 217 2.94 -14.71 -21.73
N PHE A 218 2.37 -14.66 -22.93
CA PHE A 218 2.51 -13.55 -23.87
C PHE A 218 1.16 -13.15 -24.49
N SER A 219 0.97 -11.85 -24.71
CA SER A 219 -0.17 -11.33 -25.46
C SER A 219 0.08 -9.93 -26.01
N ASN A 220 0.02 -9.76 -27.33
CA ASN A 220 0.03 -8.43 -27.97
C ASN A 220 -1.36 -8.00 -28.46
N SER A 221 -2.40 -8.79 -28.18
CA SER A 221 -3.78 -8.57 -28.61
C SER A 221 -4.75 -8.65 -27.44
N VAL A 222 -5.90 -8.00 -27.55
CA VAL A 222 -7.00 -8.14 -26.58
C VAL A 222 -7.83 -9.41 -26.80
N SER A 223 -7.58 -10.14 -27.90
CA SER A 223 -8.37 -11.30 -28.31
C SER A 223 -7.67 -12.65 -28.15
N TRP A 224 -6.35 -12.68 -27.97
CA TRP A 224 -5.62 -13.94 -27.85
C TRP A 224 -4.36 -13.82 -27.01
N ALA A 225 -3.97 -14.94 -26.40
CA ALA A 225 -2.71 -15.08 -25.67
C ALA A 225 -2.19 -16.51 -25.78
N PHE A 226 -0.90 -16.68 -25.50
CA PHE A 226 -0.27 -17.99 -25.42
C PHE A 226 0.65 -18.09 -24.21
N THR A 227 0.87 -19.31 -23.75
CA THR A 227 1.74 -19.61 -22.61
C THR A 227 2.53 -20.87 -22.85
N LEU A 228 3.74 -20.92 -22.30
CA LEU A 228 4.62 -22.07 -22.38
C LEU A 228 5.09 -22.47 -20.98
N GLY A 229 4.86 -23.73 -20.61
CA GLY A 229 5.49 -24.36 -19.46
C GLY A 229 6.97 -24.63 -19.73
N ILE A 230 7.84 -24.17 -18.83
CA ILE A 230 9.29 -24.43 -18.83
C ILE A 230 9.61 -25.60 -17.90
N LEU A 231 8.97 -25.64 -16.72
CA LEU A 231 9.15 -26.68 -15.72
C LEU A 231 7.83 -27.38 -15.38
N LYS A 232 7.88 -28.68 -15.18
CA LYS A 232 6.84 -29.49 -14.55
C LYS A 232 7.28 -29.87 -13.13
N GLY A 233 6.97 -29.02 -12.17
CA GLY A 233 7.53 -29.12 -10.82
C GLY A 233 9.00 -28.71 -10.84
N THR A 234 9.91 -29.66 -10.63
CA THR A 234 11.37 -29.44 -10.70
C THR A 234 12.01 -30.04 -11.95
N ILE A 235 11.20 -30.57 -12.86
CA ILE A 235 11.67 -31.30 -14.05
C ILE A 235 11.52 -30.39 -15.28
N PRO A 236 12.56 -30.24 -16.12
CA PRO A 236 12.45 -29.53 -17.40
C PRO A 236 11.34 -30.10 -18.29
N PHE A 237 10.59 -29.21 -18.95
CA PHE A 237 9.55 -29.58 -19.90
C PHE A 237 10.15 -29.98 -21.26
N PHE A 238 11.31 -29.43 -21.60
CA PHE A 238 12.02 -29.66 -22.86
C PHE A 238 13.43 -30.23 -22.63
N PRO A 239 14.01 -30.94 -23.63
CA PRO A 239 15.43 -31.22 -23.65
C PRO A 239 16.27 -29.93 -23.62
N GLU A 240 17.49 -30.00 -23.08
CA GLU A 240 18.36 -28.83 -22.88
C GLU A 240 18.53 -27.95 -24.12
N ASN A 241 18.86 -28.53 -25.28
CA ASN A 241 19.03 -27.77 -26.53
C ASN A 241 17.74 -27.09 -27.00
N ASP A 242 16.59 -27.74 -26.78
CA ASP A 242 15.30 -27.16 -27.14
C ASP A 242 14.93 -26.01 -26.19
N GLU A 243 15.21 -26.18 -24.89
CA GLU A 243 15.00 -25.15 -23.89
C GLU A 243 15.90 -23.92 -24.13
N LEU A 244 17.16 -24.12 -24.52
CA LEU A 244 18.08 -23.04 -24.90
C LEU A 244 17.51 -22.21 -26.06
N GLU A 245 17.07 -22.87 -27.13
CA GLU A 245 16.45 -22.17 -28.27
C GLU A 245 15.16 -21.44 -27.86
N ILE A 246 14.33 -22.05 -27.01
CA ILE A 246 13.12 -21.40 -26.46
C ILE A 246 13.50 -20.12 -25.69
N TRP A 247 14.54 -20.16 -24.85
CA TRP A 247 15.02 -18.99 -24.12
C TRP A 247 15.60 -17.91 -25.03
N GLU A 248 16.27 -18.28 -26.13
CA GLU A 248 16.72 -17.31 -27.14
C GLU A 248 15.53 -16.56 -27.75
N TRP A 249 14.46 -17.26 -28.13
CA TRP A 249 13.25 -16.62 -28.66
C TRP A 249 12.53 -15.75 -27.63
N ILE A 250 12.43 -16.20 -26.38
CA ILE A 250 11.89 -15.39 -25.28
C ILE A 250 12.73 -14.12 -25.10
N GLY A 251 14.06 -14.28 -25.08
CA GLY A 251 15.01 -13.18 -24.93
C GLY A 251 14.86 -12.13 -26.03
N ARG A 252 14.72 -12.58 -27.29
CA ARG A 252 14.46 -11.70 -28.44
C ARG A 252 13.14 -10.95 -28.30
N VAL A 253 12.04 -11.62 -28.00
CA VAL A 253 10.73 -10.97 -27.82
C VAL A 253 10.80 -9.89 -26.72
N ILE A 254 11.40 -10.20 -25.56
CA ILE A 254 11.44 -9.28 -24.41
C ILE A 254 12.43 -8.12 -24.62
N SER A 255 13.55 -8.37 -25.30
CA SER A 255 14.60 -7.37 -25.50
C SER A 255 14.35 -6.48 -26.72
N GLU A 256 13.69 -6.97 -27.76
CA GLU A 256 13.52 -6.24 -29.03
C GLU A 256 12.18 -5.52 -29.15
N LEU A 257 11.19 -5.82 -28.30
CA LEU A 257 9.84 -5.24 -28.36
C LEU A 257 9.49 -4.37 -27.14
N PRO A 258 8.52 -3.45 -27.27
CA PRO A 258 7.95 -2.75 -26.12
C PRO A 258 7.17 -3.72 -25.24
N ILE A 259 7.48 -3.78 -23.95
CA ILE A 259 6.89 -4.77 -23.03
C ILE A 259 5.91 -4.12 -22.04
N ILE A 260 4.81 -4.83 -21.79
CA ILE A 260 3.79 -4.49 -20.82
C ILE A 260 3.83 -5.52 -19.69
N TYR A 261 3.89 -5.06 -18.45
CA TYR A 261 3.76 -5.92 -17.28
C TYR A 261 2.60 -5.47 -16.39
N HIS A 262 2.23 -6.34 -15.46
CA HIS A 262 1.53 -5.94 -14.26
C HIS A 262 2.49 -6.17 -13.09
N ASN A 263 3.01 -5.10 -12.47
CA ASN A 263 4.04 -5.17 -11.41
C ASN A 263 5.45 -5.58 -11.91
N ALA A 264 5.98 -4.84 -12.89
CA ALA A 264 7.28 -5.07 -13.54
C ALA A 264 8.48 -5.17 -12.57
N VAL A 265 8.39 -4.56 -11.38
CA VAL A 265 9.41 -4.65 -10.31
C VAL A 265 9.63 -6.09 -9.80
N PHE A 266 8.79 -7.05 -10.21
CA PHE A 266 9.00 -8.47 -10.02
C PHE A 266 9.58 -9.13 -11.27
N ASP A 267 8.87 -9.08 -12.40
CA ASP A 267 9.21 -9.84 -13.61
C ASP A 267 10.57 -9.44 -14.19
N LEU A 268 10.83 -8.14 -14.33
CA LEU A 268 12.06 -7.60 -14.92
C LEU A 268 13.32 -8.10 -14.18
N PRO A 269 13.46 -7.91 -12.85
CA PRO A 269 14.64 -8.40 -12.15
C PRO A 269 14.71 -9.93 -12.06
N VAL A 270 13.60 -10.67 -12.11
CA VAL A 270 13.62 -12.15 -12.15
C VAL A 270 14.15 -12.65 -13.48
N LEU A 271 13.64 -12.12 -14.61
CA LEU A 271 14.11 -12.46 -15.96
C LEU A 271 15.60 -12.15 -16.13
N PHE A 272 16.04 -10.97 -15.65
CA PHE A 272 17.44 -10.57 -15.70
C PHE A 272 18.31 -11.49 -14.83
N LEU A 273 17.96 -11.70 -13.57
CA LEU A 273 18.78 -12.47 -12.63
C LEU A 273 18.88 -13.95 -12.99
N ARG A 274 17.79 -14.55 -13.48
CA ARG A 274 17.71 -16.00 -13.72
C ARG A 274 18.13 -16.41 -15.12
N ASN A 275 17.86 -15.57 -16.12
CA ASN A 275 18.02 -15.93 -17.53
C ASN A 275 18.89 -14.93 -18.31
N GLY A 276 19.36 -13.84 -17.69
CA GLY A 276 20.16 -12.83 -18.37
C GLY A 276 19.36 -12.04 -19.41
N ILE A 277 18.04 -12.01 -19.30
CA ILE A 277 17.15 -11.37 -20.28
C ILE A 277 16.76 -9.98 -19.77
N PRO A 278 17.27 -8.90 -20.40
CA PRO A 278 16.89 -7.53 -20.06
C PRO A 278 15.59 -7.11 -20.77
N THR A 279 14.84 -6.22 -20.13
CA THR A 279 13.77 -5.45 -20.79
C THR A 279 14.27 -4.05 -21.06
N TYR A 280 14.52 -3.71 -22.33
CA TYR A 280 15.02 -2.38 -22.71
C TYR A 280 13.92 -1.33 -22.88
N ASP A 281 12.74 -1.74 -23.36
CA ASP A 281 11.59 -0.85 -23.55
C ASP A 281 10.40 -1.30 -22.68
N LEU A 282 10.36 -0.79 -21.45
CA LEU A 282 9.20 -0.95 -20.57
C LEU A 282 8.09 0.02 -20.99
N TYR A 283 7.27 -0.41 -21.95
CA TYR A 283 6.17 0.39 -22.48
C TYR A 283 5.13 0.77 -21.42
N MET A 284 4.74 -0.20 -20.59
CA MET A 284 3.73 0.06 -19.55
C MET A 284 3.78 -0.92 -18.38
N ASP A 285 3.64 -0.39 -17.16
CA ASP A 285 3.24 -1.15 -15.98
C ASP A 285 1.79 -0.80 -15.60
N THR A 286 0.89 -1.76 -15.75
CA THR A 286 -0.55 -1.56 -15.48
C THR A 286 -0.87 -1.35 -14.00
N LEU A 287 -0.02 -1.81 -13.07
CA LEU A 287 -0.14 -1.52 -11.63
C LEU A 287 0.20 -0.06 -11.35
N VAL A 288 1.25 0.49 -11.98
CA VAL A 288 1.59 1.93 -11.90
C VAL A 288 0.47 2.77 -12.51
N ALA A 289 -0.05 2.38 -13.68
CA ALA A 289 -1.18 3.07 -14.30
C ALA A 289 -2.43 3.07 -13.40
N ALA A 290 -2.76 1.92 -12.78
CA ALA A 290 -3.84 1.83 -11.79
C ALA A 290 -3.59 2.73 -10.58
N HIS A 291 -2.34 2.80 -10.11
CA HIS A 291 -1.97 3.63 -8.97
C HIS A 291 -2.22 5.12 -9.25
N ILE A 292 -1.89 5.59 -10.45
CA ILE A 292 -2.07 6.98 -10.85
C ILE A 292 -3.55 7.29 -11.08
N LEU A 293 -4.28 6.41 -11.76
CA LEU A 293 -5.69 6.62 -12.07
C LEU A 293 -6.58 6.54 -10.82
N TRP A 294 -6.25 5.64 -9.89
CA TRP A 294 -7.05 5.36 -8.69
C TRP A 294 -6.18 5.05 -7.45
N PRO A 295 -5.51 6.05 -6.86
CA PRO A 295 -4.56 5.84 -5.75
C PRO A 295 -5.15 5.14 -4.51
N GLU A 296 -6.43 5.37 -4.23
CA GLU A 296 -7.16 4.82 -3.08
C GLU A 296 -7.78 3.44 -3.28
N LEU A 297 -7.77 2.92 -4.51
CA LEU A 297 -8.35 1.61 -4.84
C LEU A 297 -7.26 0.53 -4.86
N PRO A 298 -7.62 -0.76 -4.64
CA PRO A 298 -6.70 -1.86 -4.85
C PRO A 298 -6.14 -1.87 -6.28
N LYS A 299 -4.87 -2.26 -6.43
CA LYS A 299 -4.18 -2.29 -7.73
C LYS A 299 -3.89 -3.69 -8.26
N SER A 300 -4.45 -4.74 -7.65
CA SER A 300 -4.24 -6.10 -8.16
C SER A 300 -4.88 -6.27 -9.53
N LEU A 301 -4.25 -7.07 -10.40
CA LEU A 301 -4.74 -7.38 -11.73
C LEU A 301 -6.20 -7.85 -11.71
N GLU A 302 -6.55 -8.75 -10.78
CA GLU A 302 -7.92 -9.23 -10.55
C GLU A 302 -8.89 -8.08 -10.27
N TYR A 303 -8.53 -7.16 -9.37
CA TYR A 303 -9.41 -6.07 -8.97
C TYR A 303 -9.68 -5.12 -10.14
N VAL A 304 -8.61 -4.69 -10.81
CA VAL A 304 -8.63 -3.73 -11.92
C VAL A 304 -9.39 -4.30 -13.10
N THR A 305 -9.06 -5.52 -13.50
CA THR A 305 -9.72 -6.22 -14.60
C THR A 305 -11.21 -6.36 -14.35
N SER A 306 -11.60 -6.70 -13.14
CA SER A 306 -13.00 -6.80 -12.76
C SER A 306 -13.76 -5.47 -12.85
N ILE A 307 -13.08 -4.31 -12.73
CA ILE A 307 -13.69 -2.99 -12.99
C ILE A 307 -13.77 -2.69 -14.49
N LEU A 308 -12.71 -2.99 -15.25
CA LEU A 308 -12.52 -2.47 -16.61
C LEU A 308 -13.00 -3.42 -17.72
N LEU A 309 -13.00 -4.74 -17.49
CA LEU A 309 -13.30 -5.76 -18.50
C LEU A 309 -14.52 -6.60 -18.10
N ASP A 310 -15.27 -7.07 -19.09
CA ASP A 310 -16.37 -8.03 -18.92
C ASP A 310 -15.87 -9.48 -19.01
N VAL A 311 -15.05 -9.89 -18.05
CA VAL A 311 -14.43 -11.23 -18.03
C VAL A 311 -14.77 -11.98 -16.74
N PRO A 312 -14.88 -13.33 -16.78
CA PRO A 312 -15.06 -14.14 -15.59
C PRO A 312 -13.87 -13.99 -14.62
N ALA A 313 -14.09 -14.19 -13.32
CA ALA A 313 -12.99 -14.25 -12.37
C ALA A 313 -12.15 -15.51 -12.60
N TRP A 314 -10.84 -15.39 -12.84
CA TRP A 314 -9.98 -16.50 -13.26
C TRP A 314 -8.90 -16.89 -12.24
N LYS A 315 -8.69 -16.10 -11.17
CA LYS A 315 -7.59 -16.36 -10.21
C LYS A 315 -7.64 -17.73 -9.52
N HIS A 316 -8.82 -18.35 -9.46
CA HIS A 316 -9.00 -19.72 -8.96
C HIS A 316 -8.33 -20.80 -9.83
N LEU A 317 -7.98 -20.47 -11.09
CA LEU A 317 -7.32 -21.38 -12.02
C LEU A 317 -5.83 -21.58 -11.72
N SER A 318 -5.22 -20.78 -10.83
CA SER A 318 -3.79 -20.91 -10.50
C SER A 318 -3.44 -22.32 -10.00
N GLU A 319 -4.36 -22.98 -9.32
CA GLU A 319 -4.18 -24.34 -8.80
C GLU A 319 -4.71 -25.42 -9.76
N THR A 320 -5.80 -25.15 -10.49
CA THR A 320 -6.50 -26.17 -11.29
C THR A 320 -6.07 -26.20 -12.75
N ALA A 321 -5.67 -25.06 -13.31
CA ALA A 321 -5.30 -24.88 -14.72
C ALA A 321 -4.23 -23.76 -14.85
N PRO A 322 -2.99 -24.00 -14.39
CA PRO A 322 -1.95 -22.94 -14.31
C PRO A 322 -1.57 -22.35 -15.68
N GLY A 323 -1.71 -23.12 -16.77
CA GLY A 323 -1.54 -22.59 -18.13
C GLY A 323 -2.59 -21.55 -18.48
N GLU A 324 -3.87 -21.88 -18.31
CA GLU A 324 -4.97 -20.93 -18.54
C GLU A 324 -4.84 -19.68 -17.66
N TYR A 325 -4.44 -19.87 -16.39
CA TYR A 325 -4.21 -18.78 -15.45
C TYR A 325 -3.17 -17.76 -15.98
N ASN A 326 -1.98 -18.22 -16.35
CA ASN A 326 -0.89 -17.35 -16.80
C ASN A 326 -1.18 -16.72 -18.18
N ALA A 327 -1.80 -17.48 -19.10
CA ALA A 327 -2.25 -16.91 -20.38
C ALA A 327 -3.29 -15.80 -20.18
N LEU A 328 -4.21 -15.98 -19.22
CA LEU A 328 -5.20 -14.96 -18.86
C LEU A 328 -4.57 -13.76 -18.15
N ASP A 329 -3.53 -13.94 -17.34
CA ASP A 329 -2.81 -12.82 -16.73
C ASP A 329 -2.14 -11.94 -17.79
N ALA A 330 -1.45 -12.54 -18.78
CA ALA A 330 -0.91 -11.80 -19.93
C ALA A 330 -2.01 -11.11 -20.76
N LEU A 331 -3.07 -11.83 -21.12
CA LEU A 331 -4.19 -11.32 -21.91
C LEU A 331 -4.94 -10.17 -21.24
N ASN A 332 -5.28 -10.34 -19.95
CA ASN A 332 -6.00 -9.32 -19.20
C ASN A 332 -5.10 -8.10 -18.98
N THR A 333 -3.80 -8.28 -18.75
CA THR A 333 -2.82 -7.19 -18.69
C THR A 333 -2.80 -6.39 -19.99
N LYS A 334 -2.74 -7.06 -21.15
CA LYS A 334 -2.84 -6.38 -22.45
C LYS A 334 -4.16 -5.63 -22.60
N ALA A 335 -5.29 -6.25 -22.28
CA ALA A 335 -6.60 -5.63 -22.44
C ALA A 335 -6.80 -4.40 -21.54
N ILE A 336 -6.40 -4.45 -20.27
CA ILE A 336 -6.50 -3.26 -19.39
C ILE A 336 -5.51 -2.17 -19.77
N SER A 337 -4.34 -2.51 -20.34
CA SER A 337 -3.32 -1.54 -20.75
C SER A 337 -3.89 -0.52 -21.75
N VAL A 338 -4.60 -1.01 -22.77
CA VAL A 338 -5.24 -0.19 -23.81
C VAL A 338 -6.27 0.78 -23.21
N ILE A 339 -7.09 0.30 -22.26
CA ILE A 339 -8.08 1.15 -21.59
C ILE A 339 -7.41 2.19 -20.70
N MET A 340 -6.41 1.78 -19.94
CA MET A 340 -5.71 2.64 -18.99
C MET A 340 -4.89 3.73 -19.67
N GLU A 341 -4.19 3.42 -20.76
CA GLU A 341 -3.47 4.40 -21.55
C GLU A 341 -4.42 5.52 -22.04
N ASN A 342 -5.57 5.14 -22.60
CA ASN A 342 -6.59 6.09 -23.02
C ASN A 342 -7.11 6.94 -21.85
N LEU A 343 -7.30 6.34 -20.67
CA LEU A 343 -7.72 7.06 -19.47
C LEU A 343 -6.64 8.01 -18.94
N LEU A 344 -5.37 7.62 -18.98
CA LEU A 344 -4.24 8.44 -18.57
C LEU A 344 -4.13 9.67 -19.48
N LYS A 345 -4.17 9.47 -20.80
CA LYS A 345 -4.15 10.55 -21.80
C LYS A 345 -5.35 11.50 -21.63
N LYS A 346 -6.56 10.96 -21.53
CA LYS A 346 -7.79 11.76 -21.33
C LYS A 346 -7.80 12.58 -20.04
N ARG A 347 -6.99 12.20 -19.04
CA ARG A 347 -6.90 12.88 -17.75
C ARG A 347 -5.62 13.72 -17.60
N ASP A 348 -4.83 13.89 -18.65
CA ASP A 348 -3.55 14.61 -18.64
C ASP A 348 -2.58 14.02 -17.58
N LEU A 349 -2.51 12.70 -17.49
CA LEU A 349 -1.67 11.96 -16.55
C LEU A 349 -0.60 11.11 -17.24
N TRP A 350 -0.48 11.20 -18.56
CA TRP A 350 0.48 10.42 -19.32
C TRP A 350 1.93 10.76 -18.96
N GLU A 351 2.27 12.04 -18.80
CA GLU A 351 3.63 12.45 -18.41
C GLU A 351 3.98 12.01 -16.98
N VAL A 352 3.01 12.08 -16.05
CA VAL A 352 3.16 11.56 -14.69
C VAL A 352 3.44 10.05 -14.74
N PHE A 353 2.70 9.33 -15.57
CA PHE A 353 2.90 7.90 -15.78
C PHE A 353 4.28 7.57 -16.37
N GLN A 354 4.69 8.24 -17.44
CA GLN A 354 6.00 8.04 -18.08
C GLN A 354 7.16 8.31 -17.09
N ARG A 355 7.00 9.33 -16.24
CA ARG A 355 7.96 9.59 -15.16
C ARG A 355 7.98 8.49 -14.10
N GLU A 356 6.83 7.94 -13.70
CA GLU A 356 6.79 6.90 -12.68
C GLU A 356 7.28 5.53 -13.16
N ILE A 357 7.07 5.19 -14.44
CA ILE A 357 7.59 3.92 -14.99
C ILE A 357 9.12 3.93 -15.12
N SER A 358 9.74 5.09 -15.38
CA SER A 358 11.21 5.18 -15.49
C SER A 358 11.92 4.88 -14.15
N TRP A 359 11.19 4.93 -13.04
CA TRP A 359 11.70 4.58 -11.72
C TRP A 359 11.80 3.08 -11.47
N ILE A 360 11.14 2.24 -12.28
CA ILE A 360 11.09 0.78 -12.09
C ILE A 360 12.47 0.15 -12.27
N GLU A 361 13.20 0.55 -13.31
CA GLU A 361 14.55 0.05 -13.58
C GLU A 361 15.52 0.32 -12.41
N PRO A 362 15.71 1.57 -11.94
CA PRO A 362 16.66 1.84 -10.87
C PRO A 362 16.15 1.29 -9.52
N ALA A 363 14.83 1.19 -9.31
CA ALA A 363 14.28 0.43 -8.18
C ALA A 363 14.65 -1.05 -8.26
N SER A 364 14.51 -1.68 -9.42
CA SER A 364 14.85 -3.10 -9.64
C SER A 364 16.33 -3.36 -9.39
N MET A 365 17.20 -2.46 -9.84
CA MET A 365 18.63 -2.54 -9.54
C MET A 365 18.91 -2.39 -8.05
N LEU A 366 18.24 -1.47 -7.35
CA LEU A 366 18.38 -1.32 -5.90
C LEU A 366 18.02 -2.61 -5.14
N GLN A 367 16.98 -3.33 -5.59
CA GLN A 367 16.57 -4.62 -5.02
C GLN A 367 17.63 -5.71 -5.22
N LEU A 368 18.21 -5.79 -6.43
CA LEU A 368 19.20 -6.80 -6.81
C LEU A 368 20.58 -6.54 -6.21
N GLN A 369 20.99 -5.27 -6.09
CA GLN A 369 22.24 -4.92 -5.43
C GLN A 369 22.17 -5.28 -3.94
N GLY A 370 21.29 -4.63 -3.18
CA GLY A 370 21.27 -4.83 -1.73
C GLY A 370 22.48 -4.26 -0.99
N LEU A 371 22.48 -4.40 0.34
CA LEU A 371 23.44 -3.80 1.27
C LEU A 371 24.41 -4.81 1.86
N PHE A 372 25.68 -4.43 2.03
CA PHE A 372 26.66 -5.25 2.73
C PHE A 372 26.37 -5.29 4.23
N VAL A 373 26.62 -6.45 4.83
CA VAL A 373 26.47 -6.70 6.26
C VAL A 373 27.77 -7.20 6.85
N ASP A 374 28.18 -6.58 7.96
CA ASP A 374 29.27 -7.08 8.80
C ASP A 374 28.76 -8.24 9.66
N ILE A 375 29.19 -9.47 9.31
CA ILE A 375 28.77 -10.71 9.97
C ILE A 375 29.36 -10.81 11.38
N GLU A 376 30.60 -10.37 11.58
CA GLU A 376 31.25 -10.42 12.90
C GLU A 376 30.54 -9.47 13.87
N LYS A 377 30.23 -8.24 13.41
CA LYS A 377 29.47 -7.26 14.19
C LYS A 377 28.05 -7.75 14.48
N LYS A 378 27.41 -8.44 13.54
CA LYS A 378 26.10 -9.07 13.74
C LYS A 378 26.15 -10.04 14.91
N ASP A 379 27.09 -10.98 14.90
CA ASP A 379 27.19 -12.01 15.94
C ASP A 379 27.56 -11.42 17.32
N GLU A 380 28.41 -10.38 17.34
CA GLU A 380 28.72 -9.62 18.55
C GLU A 380 27.46 -8.98 19.17
N LEU A 381 26.69 -8.24 18.35
CA LEU A 381 25.49 -7.55 18.81
C LEU A 381 24.38 -8.51 19.25
N ILE A 382 24.24 -9.67 18.58
CA ILE A 382 23.31 -10.72 19.01
C ILE A 382 23.70 -11.21 20.41
N LYS A 383 24.98 -11.56 20.64
CA LYS A 383 25.46 -12.02 21.95
C LYS A 383 25.22 -10.97 23.04
N GLU A 384 25.49 -9.70 22.76
CA GLU A 384 25.26 -8.61 23.72
C GLU A 384 23.77 -8.42 24.04
N ALA A 385 22.92 -8.42 23.02
CA ALA A 385 21.47 -8.28 23.18
C ALA A 385 20.85 -9.48 23.90
N GLU A 386 21.33 -10.70 23.64
CA GLU A 386 20.91 -11.92 24.35
C GLU A 386 21.33 -11.89 25.82
N LYS A 387 22.55 -11.42 26.13
CA LYS A 387 23.01 -11.26 27.51
C LYS A 387 22.09 -10.29 28.27
N LYS A 388 21.84 -9.11 27.71
CA LYS A 388 20.90 -8.12 28.29
C LYS A 388 19.50 -8.70 28.43
N SER A 389 19.04 -9.47 27.45
CA SER A 389 17.74 -10.13 27.52
C SER A 389 17.67 -11.15 28.66
N LYS A 390 18.72 -11.95 28.89
CA LYS A 390 18.79 -12.93 29.98
C LYS A 390 18.83 -12.26 31.35
N GLU A 391 19.50 -11.12 31.47
CA GLU A 391 19.49 -10.32 32.70
C GLU A 391 18.08 -9.81 33.05
N VAL A 392 17.31 -9.37 32.04
CA VAL A 392 15.91 -8.98 32.22
C VAL A 392 15.04 -10.18 32.58
N ASP A 393 15.26 -11.34 31.95
CA ASP A 393 14.54 -12.57 32.29
C ASP A 393 14.80 -13.00 33.74
N ALA A 394 16.05 -12.91 34.23
CA ALA A 394 16.40 -13.22 35.61
C ALA A 394 15.73 -12.26 36.61
N LYS A 395 15.70 -10.95 36.30
CA LYS A 395 14.98 -9.95 37.12
C LYS A 395 13.48 -10.23 37.15
N LEU A 396 12.89 -10.52 35.99
CA LEU A 396 11.48 -10.83 35.88
C LEU A 396 11.13 -12.13 36.63
N LEU A 397 11.94 -13.18 36.52
CA LEU A 397 11.76 -14.43 37.25
C LEU A 397 11.81 -14.21 38.77
N LYS A 398 12.75 -13.39 39.26
CA LYS A 398 12.86 -13.04 40.68
C LYS A 398 11.62 -12.29 41.20
N LEU A 399 11.05 -11.40 40.40
CA LEU A 399 9.87 -10.59 40.79
C LEU A 399 8.55 -11.34 40.65
N VAL A 400 8.44 -12.19 39.63
CA VAL A 400 7.19 -12.88 39.28
C VAL A 400 7.10 -14.26 39.95
N GLY A 401 8.23 -14.89 40.27
CA GLY A 401 8.30 -16.19 40.93
C GLY A 401 7.93 -17.39 40.04
N LYS A 402 7.67 -17.15 38.74
CA LYS A 402 7.36 -18.19 37.76
C LYS A 402 7.85 -17.80 36.36
N GLU A 403 8.07 -18.81 35.53
CA GLU A 403 8.41 -18.60 34.12
C GLU A 403 7.17 -18.18 33.33
N VAL A 404 7.30 -17.08 32.58
CA VAL A 404 6.23 -16.53 31.74
C VAL A 404 6.82 -16.17 30.38
N ASN A 405 6.16 -16.55 29.30
CA ASN A 405 6.50 -16.06 27.97
C ASN A 405 5.98 -14.62 27.81
N TYR A 406 6.85 -13.64 28.03
CA TYR A 406 6.53 -12.21 27.96
C TYR A 406 6.16 -11.71 26.55
N ASN A 407 6.45 -12.49 25.51
CA ASN A 407 6.02 -12.20 24.14
C ASN A 407 4.59 -12.69 23.86
N SER A 408 4.02 -13.54 24.71
CA SER A 408 2.66 -14.08 24.59
C SER A 408 1.62 -13.16 25.24
N PRO A 409 0.73 -12.49 24.46
CA PRO A 409 -0.27 -11.60 25.04
C PRO A 409 -1.21 -12.26 26.06
N PRO A 410 -1.68 -13.52 25.87
CA PRO A 410 -2.48 -14.22 26.88
C PRO A 410 -1.76 -14.42 28.21
N GLN A 411 -0.52 -14.88 28.21
CA GLN A 411 0.22 -15.13 29.45
C GLN A 411 0.52 -13.82 30.18
N VAL A 412 0.89 -12.76 29.46
CA VAL A 412 1.10 -11.44 30.05
C VAL A 412 -0.20 -10.84 30.58
N LYS A 413 -1.37 -11.15 30.00
CA LYS A 413 -2.67 -10.72 30.57
C LYS A 413 -2.93 -11.37 31.92
N ASN A 414 -2.70 -12.68 32.02
CA ASN A 414 -2.86 -13.40 33.28
C ASN A 414 -1.90 -12.84 34.33
N LEU A 415 -0.62 -12.65 33.97
CA LEU A 415 0.37 -12.04 34.85
C LEU A 415 -0.06 -10.67 35.36
N LEU A 416 -0.39 -9.74 34.46
CA LEU A 416 -0.66 -8.36 34.86
C LEU A 416 -1.96 -8.21 35.64
N TYR A 417 -3.03 -8.91 35.25
CA TYR A 417 -4.38 -8.61 35.72
C TYR A 417 -4.95 -9.63 36.70
N ILE A 418 -4.40 -10.84 36.72
CA ILE A 418 -4.82 -11.90 37.65
C ILE A 418 -3.77 -12.04 38.74
N ASP A 419 -2.51 -12.29 38.37
CA ASP A 419 -1.46 -12.57 39.36
C ASP A 419 -0.99 -11.31 40.10
N LEU A 420 -0.81 -10.19 39.39
CA LEU A 420 -0.39 -8.90 39.97
C LEU A 420 -1.57 -7.97 40.28
N GLU A 421 -2.80 -8.39 39.98
CA GLU A 421 -4.05 -7.64 40.22
C GLU A 421 -4.04 -6.16 39.74
N LEU A 422 -3.27 -5.84 38.71
CA LEU A 422 -3.19 -4.48 38.18
C LEU A 422 -4.49 -4.10 37.44
N PRO A 423 -4.83 -2.80 37.35
CA PRO A 423 -6.06 -2.38 36.70
C PRO A 423 -6.07 -2.71 35.20
N PRO A 424 -7.10 -3.44 34.69
CA PRO A 424 -7.20 -3.83 33.29
C PRO A 424 -7.12 -2.65 32.32
N GLN A 425 -6.23 -2.77 31.33
CA GLN A 425 -6.11 -1.78 30.26
C GLN A 425 -6.81 -2.27 28.99
N TYR A 426 -7.47 -1.37 28.29
CA TYR A 426 -8.29 -1.71 27.13
C TYR A 426 -7.81 -1.02 25.86
N LYS A 427 -7.92 -1.72 24.72
CA LYS A 427 -7.78 -1.07 23.41
C LYS A 427 -8.88 -0.03 23.24
N ARG A 428 -8.55 1.06 22.54
CA ARG A 428 -9.55 2.01 22.05
C ARG A 428 -10.57 1.25 21.20
N ARG A 429 -11.85 1.35 21.57
CA ARG A 429 -12.95 0.75 20.79
C ARG A 429 -13.03 1.45 19.43
N LYS A 430 -13.16 0.70 18.34
CA LYS A 430 -13.40 1.27 17.00
C LYS A 430 -14.87 1.67 16.82
N SER A 431 -15.78 1.07 17.59
CA SER A 431 -17.21 1.37 17.63
C SER A 431 -17.76 1.18 19.04
N VAL A 432 -18.85 1.89 19.38
CA VAL A 432 -19.53 1.77 20.69
C VAL A 432 -19.91 0.32 20.98
N ASN A 433 -20.29 -0.43 19.94
CA ASN A 433 -20.75 -1.82 20.01
C ASN A 433 -19.61 -2.86 20.07
N GLU A 434 -18.34 -2.45 19.94
CA GLU A 434 -17.21 -3.37 20.07
C GLU A 434 -16.94 -3.68 21.55
N LYS A 435 -16.94 -4.96 21.93
CA LYS A 435 -16.53 -5.40 23.26
C LYS A 435 -15.14 -4.84 23.59
N ARG A 436 -14.93 -4.32 24.81
CA ARG A 436 -13.59 -3.85 25.23
C ARG A 436 -12.63 -5.02 25.21
N LYS A 437 -11.59 -4.92 24.39
CA LYS A 437 -10.52 -5.91 24.34
C LYS A 437 -9.41 -5.48 25.28
N ILE A 438 -9.15 -6.30 26.29
CA ILE A 438 -8.00 -6.13 27.20
C ILE A 438 -6.71 -6.20 26.37
N THR A 439 -5.75 -5.32 26.68
CA THR A 439 -4.52 -5.15 25.91
C THR A 439 -3.29 -5.12 26.80
N THR A 440 -2.23 -5.78 26.35
CA THR A 440 -0.90 -5.72 26.96
C THR A 440 0.08 -4.98 26.06
N GLY A 441 -0.42 -4.09 25.20
CA GLY A 441 0.41 -3.28 24.30
C GLY A 441 1.29 -2.27 25.05
N GLU A 442 2.27 -1.68 24.35
CA GLU A 442 3.27 -0.79 24.97
C GLU A 442 2.65 0.39 25.74
N ASP A 443 1.63 1.07 25.20
CA ASP A 443 0.95 2.17 25.89
C ASP A 443 0.26 1.72 27.19
N ALA A 444 -0.28 0.49 27.22
CA ALA A 444 -0.88 -0.07 28.42
C ALA A 444 0.20 -0.39 29.45
N LEU A 445 1.30 -1.02 29.02
CA LEU A 445 2.44 -1.33 29.88
C LEU A 445 3.06 -0.06 30.47
N LYS A 446 3.19 1.04 29.70
CA LYS A 446 3.72 2.33 30.20
C LYS A 446 2.85 2.94 31.29
N LYS A 447 1.52 2.80 31.19
CA LYS A 447 0.61 3.25 32.25
C LYS A 447 0.74 2.39 33.50
N LEU A 448 0.84 1.07 33.32
CA LEU A 448 1.01 0.12 34.42
C LEU A 448 2.38 0.24 35.09
N ALA A 449 3.41 0.62 34.34
CA ALA A 449 4.78 0.85 34.83
C ALA A 449 4.86 1.95 35.90
N ARG A 450 3.87 2.84 35.96
CA ARG A 450 3.76 3.88 37.02
C ARG A 450 3.30 3.30 38.36
N MET A 451 2.71 2.10 38.35
CA MET A 451 2.15 1.43 39.53
C MET A 451 2.99 0.23 39.96
N HIS A 452 3.72 -0.40 39.03
CA HIS A 452 4.51 -1.59 39.30
C HIS A 452 5.72 -1.66 38.35
N GLU A 453 6.86 -2.18 38.82
CA GLU A 453 8.09 -2.29 38.02
C GLU A 453 8.06 -3.35 36.89
N VAL A 454 7.38 -4.50 37.09
CA VAL A 454 7.28 -5.60 36.12
C VAL A 454 6.84 -5.14 34.72
N PRO A 455 5.77 -4.32 34.53
CA PRO A 455 5.43 -3.78 33.22
C PRO A 455 6.57 -3.09 32.46
N ALA A 456 7.46 -2.35 33.16
CA ALA A 456 8.60 -1.70 32.54
C ALA A 456 9.62 -2.73 32.02
N LEU A 457 9.94 -3.74 32.84
CA LEU A 457 10.81 -4.84 32.45
C LEU A 457 10.23 -5.68 31.31
N ILE A 458 8.91 -5.86 31.24
CA ILE A 458 8.24 -6.52 30.09
C ILE A 458 8.43 -5.70 28.81
N ILE A 459 8.37 -4.36 28.88
CA ILE A 459 8.65 -3.51 27.72
C ILE A 459 10.10 -3.72 27.26
N GLU A 460 11.05 -3.71 28.18
CA GLU A 460 12.47 -3.95 27.87
C GLU A 460 12.70 -5.32 27.25
N LYS A 461 12.14 -6.39 27.83
CA LYS A 461 12.22 -7.75 27.30
C LYS A 461 11.66 -7.86 25.87
N ARG A 462 10.51 -7.24 25.60
CA ARG A 462 9.90 -7.24 24.27
C ARG A 462 10.73 -6.44 23.26
N LYS A 463 11.30 -5.31 23.69
CA LYS A 463 12.20 -4.51 22.85
C LYS A 463 13.46 -5.29 22.49
N ALA A 464 14.09 -5.97 23.46
CA ALA A 464 15.24 -6.83 23.22
C ALA A 464 14.90 -8.01 22.30
N SER A 465 13.79 -8.72 22.56
CA SER A 465 13.33 -9.84 21.72
C SER A 465 13.07 -9.41 20.28
N LYS A 466 12.46 -8.23 20.09
CA LYS A 466 12.23 -7.66 18.76
C LYS A 466 13.52 -7.20 18.09
N LEU A 467 14.44 -6.58 18.85
CA LEU A 467 15.77 -6.18 18.36
C LEU A 467 16.50 -7.38 17.76
N ILE A 468 16.58 -8.48 18.51
CA ILE A 468 17.22 -9.72 18.07
C ILE A 468 16.49 -10.29 16.85
N SER A 469 15.23 -10.71 17.03
CA SER A 469 14.51 -11.48 15.99
C SER A 469 14.17 -10.71 14.71
N THR A 470 14.04 -9.38 14.76
CA THR A 470 13.59 -8.58 13.61
C THR A 470 14.71 -7.82 12.93
N PHE A 471 15.76 -7.44 13.67
CA PHE A 471 16.75 -6.47 13.19
C PHE A 471 18.20 -6.98 13.21
N LEU A 472 18.56 -7.90 14.12
CA LEU A 472 19.92 -8.44 14.19
C LEU A 472 20.02 -9.83 13.56
N ASP A 473 19.13 -10.76 13.94
CA ASP A 473 19.08 -12.12 13.43
C ASP A 473 18.38 -12.19 12.06
N ILE A 474 19.04 -11.60 11.07
CA ILE A 474 18.58 -11.49 9.69
C ILE A 474 19.30 -12.51 8.80
N SER A 475 18.60 -13.06 7.81
CA SER A 475 19.23 -13.88 6.78
C SER A 475 20.13 -13.01 5.89
N VAL A 476 21.30 -13.51 5.50
CA VAL A 476 22.27 -12.80 4.66
C VAL A 476 22.62 -13.71 3.47
N SER A 477 22.85 -13.11 2.30
CA SER A 477 23.28 -13.84 1.11
C SER A 477 24.71 -14.39 1.27
N PRO A 478 25.15 -15.33 0.41
CA PRO A 478 26.54 -15.81 0.40
C PRO A 478 27.59 -14.69 0.26
N GLU A 479 27.24 -13.61 -0.43
CA GLU A 479 28.08 -12.41 -0.64
C GLU A 479 28.03 -11.44 0.56
N SER A 480 27.47 -11.87 1.69
CA SER A 480 27.26 -11.05 2.89
C SER A 480 26.36 -9.83 2.62
N ARG A 481 25.31 -9.99 1.81
CA ARG A 481 24.37 -8.92 1.48
C ARG A 481 22.94 -9.19 1.94
N VAL A 482 22.19 -8.11 2.11
CA VAL A 482 20.74 -8.15 2.33
C VAL A 482 19.99 -7.39 1.25
N HIS A 483 18.81 -7.86 0.93
CA HIS A 483 17.99 -7.34 -0.16
C HIS A 483 16.63 -6.90 0.38
N SER A 484 16.03 -5.93 -0.28
CA SER A 484 14.69 -5.45 0.03
C SER A 484 13.94 -5.16 -1.25
N SER A 485 12.64 -5.38 -1.23
CA SER A 485 11.77 -4.95 -2.32
C SER A 485 11.42 -3.47 -2.16
N TYR A 486 11.42 -2.74 -3.27
CA TYR A 486 11.03 -1.33 -3.35
C TYR A 486 9.78 -1.22 -4.22
N ASN A 487 8.68 -0.78 -3.62
CA ASN A 487 7.45 -0.54 -4.34
C ASN A 487 7.37 0.94 -4.72
N VAL A 488 7.57 1.23 -6.01
CA VAL A 488 7.47 2.58 -6.60
C VAL A 488 6.05 3.17 -6.48
N THR A 489 5.03 2.32 -6.35
CA THR A 489 3.63 2.74 -6.12
C THR A 489 3.27 2.95 -4.64
N GLY A 490 4.27 2.82 -3.75
CA GLY A 490 4.29 3.34 -2.38
C GLY A 490 3.19 2.88 -1.43
N THR A 491 3.09 3.59 -0.29
CA THR A 491 2.02 3.41 0.72
C THR A 491 0.90 4.43 0.50
N GLY A 492 -0.05 4.08 -0.37
CA GLY A 492 -1.27 4.85 -0.55
C GLY A 492 -1.12 6.04 -1.51
N PHE A 493 -0.54 7.17 -1.08
CA PHE A 493 -0.80 8.50 -1.70
C PHE A 493 0.40 9.41 -1.95
N GLY A 494 1.55 9.13 -1.36
CA GLY A 494 2.59 10.14 -1.13
C GLY A 494 3.73 10.19 -2.12
N GLY A 495 3.65 9.56 -3.32
CA GLY A 495 4.77 9.52 -4.29
C GLY A 495 6.08 8.88 -3.79
N ARG A 496 6.17 8.55 -2.50
CA ARG A 496 7.29 7.92 -1.82
C ARG A 496 7.29 6.43 -2.06
N TRP A 497 8.45 5.87 -2.34
CA TRP A 497 8.60 4.42 -2.41
C TRP A 497 8.49 3.81 -1.01
N SER A 498 8.06 2.57 -0.96
CA SER A 498 8.03 1.79 0.27
C SER A 498 8.92 0.57 0.17
N SER A 499 9.65 0.28 1.26
CA SER A 499 10.50 -0.91 1.37
C SER A 499 9.80 -2.04 2.13
N SER A 500 9.96 -3.27 1.65
CA SER A 500 9.48 -4.50 2.30
C SER A 500 10.45 -5.66 2.11
N LYS A 501 10.16 -6.79 2.77
CA LYS A 501 10.92 -8.02 2.60
C LYS A 501 11.03 -8.33 1.11
N SER A 502 12.24 -8.63 0.65
CA SER A 502 12.49 -8.98 -0.74
C SER A 502 11.72 -10.23 -1.13
N ILE A 503 11.03 -10.16 -2.27
CA ILE A 503 10.32 -11.29 -2.90
C ILE A 503 11.17 -12.05 -3.92
N ILE A 504 12.31 -11.49 -4.34
CA ILE A 504 13.19 -12.05 -5.38
C ILE A 504 14.38 -12.77 -4.74
N LEU A 505 15.13 -12.05 -3.91
CA LEU A 505 16.26 -12.54 -3.14
C LEU A 505 15.91 -12.50 -1.66
N THR A 506 15.51 -13.62 -1.07
CA THR A 506 14.91 -13.68 0.27
C THR A 506 15.93 -13.59 1.42
N TYR A 507 16.91 -12.70 1.29
CA TYR A 507 17.91 -12.36 2.31
C TYR A 507 17.64 -10.96 2.86
N GLY A 508 17.65 -10.79 4.18
CA GLY A 508 17.56 -9.49 4.82
C GLY A 508 16.37 -9.28 5.75
N PRO A 509 16.33 -8.13 6.44
CA PRO A 509 15.19 -7.74 7.24
C PRO A 509 14.03 -7.31 6.33
N GLY A 510 12.83 -7.26 6.89
CA GLY A 510 11.66 -6.81 6.16
C GLY A 510 11.78 -5.38 5.64
N ASN A 511 11.56 -4.38 6.50
CA ASN A 511 11.49 -2.98 6.07
C ASN A 511 12.73 -2.20 6.55
N LEU A 512 13.58 -1.80 5.61
CA LEU A 512 14.82 -1.04 5.88
C LEU A 512 14.58 0.41 6.37
N GLN A 513 13.36 0.93 6.27
CA GLN A 513 13.05 2.28 6.75
C GLN A 513 12.91 2.36 8.28
N ASN A 514 12.75 1.23 8.95
CA ASN A 514 12.48 1.17 10.40
C ASN A 514 13.64 0.61 11.23
N ILE A 515 14.86 0.62 10.68
CA ILE A 515 16.05 0.06 11.35
C ILE A 515 16.49 0.97 12.52
N PRO A 516 16.54 0.45 13.76
CA PRO A 516 17.05 1.17 14.93
C PRO A 516 18.54 1.53 14.78
N LYS A 517 18.97 2.66 15.39
CA LYS A 517 20.35 3.15 15.29
C LYS A 517 21.40 2.07 15.59
N LEU A 518 21.21 1.26 16.64
CA LEU A 518 22.14 0.17 16.96
C LEU A 518 22.26 -0.86 15.84
N ALA A 519 21.15 -1.27 15.23
CA ALA A 519 21.17 -2.22 14.12
C ALA A 519 21.72 -1.60 12.82
N ARG A 520 21.81 -0.27 12.71
CA ARG A 520 22.41 0.38 11.54
C ARG A 520 23.92 0.12 11.44
N SER A 521 24.61 -0.18 12.54
CA SER A 521 26.04 -0.47 12.49
C SER A 521 26.37 -1.79 11.80
N LEU A 522 25.36 -2.64 11.55
CA LEU A 522 25.52 -3.87 10.78
C LEU A 522 25.79 -3.59 9.30
N TYR A 523 25.26 -2.48 8.78
CA TYR A 523 25.30 -2.18 7.35
C TYR A 523 26.55 -1.39 7.06
N THR A 524 27.45 -2.02 6.31
CA THR A 524 28.80 -1.56 6.04
C THR A 524 29.03 -1.39 4.54
N VAL A 525 30.26 -1.08 4.16
CA VAL A 525 30.71 -0.99 2.78
C VAL A 525 32.03 -1.76 2.59
N PRO A 526 32.39 -2.14 1.35
CA PRO A 526 33.68 -2.77 1.09
C PRO A 526 34.87 -1.85 1.41
N LYS A 527 36.04 -2.44 1.66
CA LYS A 527 37.28 -1.68 1.91
C LYS A 527 37.58 -0.72 0.75
N GLY A 528 37.96 0.52 1.07
CA GLY A 528 38.24 1.58 0.09
C GLY A 528 37.01 2.36 -0.36
N TYR A 529 35.81 1.95 0.05
CA TYR A 529 34.56 2.64 -0.21
C TYR A 529 34.01 3.29 1.05
N VAL A 530 33.11 4.25 0.86
CA VAL A 530 32.35 4.91 1.92
C VAL A 530 30.87 4.99 1.55
N LEU A 531 30.01 5.12 2.55
CA LEU A 531 28.60 5.44 2.37
C LEU A 531 28.42 6.96 2.33
N LEU A 532 27.84 7.49 1.26
CA LEU A 532 27.47 8.90 1.10
C LEU A 532 25.95 9.06 1.15
N GLU A 533 25.46 9.80 2.14
CA GLU A 533 24.07 10.26 2.26
C GLU A 533 23.93 11.64 1.62
N ALA A 534 22.91 11.83 0.78
CA ALA A 534 22.44 13.12 0.30
C ALA A 534 20.98 13.31 0.72
N ASP A 535 20.69 14.25 1.61
CA ASP A 535 19.38 14.44 2.26
C ASP A 535 18.82 15.84 1.98
N TYR A 536 17.57 15.93 1.52
CA TYR A 536 16.94 17.23 1.35
C TYR A 536 16.68 17.90 2.71
N ILE A 537 17.15 19.13 2.84
CA ILE A 537 17.07 19.86 4.10
C ILE A 537 15.62 20.27 4.34
N GLN A 538 14.97 19.58 5.28
CA GLN A 538 13.66 19.94 5.80
C GLN A 538 12.62 20.08 4.67
N ALA A 539 12.66 19.21 3.66
CA ALA A 539 11.91 19.38 2.41
C ALA A 539 10.42 19.69 2.60
N GLU A 540 9.69 18.90 3.41
CA GLU A 540 8.26 19.14 3.70
C GLU A 540 8.02 20.52 4.36
N ALA A 541 8.99 20.99 5.15
CA ALA A 541 8.94 22.29 5.82
C ALA A 541 8.94 23.45 4.82
N VAL A 542 9.79 23.35 3.80
CA VAL A 542 9.93 24.33 2.73
C VAL A 542 8.63 24.35 1.92
N VAL A 543 8.15 23.18 1.48
CA VAL A 543 6.90 23.09 0.70
C VAL A 543 5.72 23.72 1.45
N VAL A 544 5.56 23.42 2.75
CA VAL A 544 4.47 24.01 3.54
C VAL A 544 4.59 25.54 3.64
N ALA A 545 5.80 26.09 3.77
CA ALA A 545 5.99 27.55 3.82
C ALA A 545 5.53 28.24 2.53
N TYR A 546 5.92 27.69 1.37
CA TYR A 546 5.48 28.20 0.07
C TYR A 546 3.97 28.03 -0.14
N LEU A 547 3.39 26.87 0.24
CA LEU A 547 1.95 26.66 0.12
C LEU A 547 1.13 27.60 1.02
N CYS A 548 1.65 27.94 2.19
CA CYS A 548 1.02 28.89 3.11
C CYS A 548 1.25 30.36 2.71
N LEU A 549 2.17 30.64 1.78
CA LEU A 549 2.67 31.98 1.46
C LEU A 549 3.28 32.67 2.68
N ASP A 550 3.99 31.91 3.51
CA ASP A 550 4.66 32.42 4.72
C ASP A 550 6.00 33.05 4.34
N THR A 551 5.98 34.36 4.07
CA THR A 551 7.16 35.11 3.60
C THR A 551 8.31 35.10 4.60
N VAL A 552 8.04 34.98 5.90
CA VAL A 552 9.08 34.93 6.93
C VAL A 552 9.80 33.59 6.88
N LEU A 553 9.05 32.48 6.79
CA LEU A 553 9.64 31.15 6.64
C LEU A 553 10.33 30.98 5.29
N ILE A 554 9.74 31.49 4.21
CA ILE A 554 10.37 31.48 2.88
C ILE A 554 11.73 32.19 2.96
N LYS A 555 11.77 33.40 3.53
CA LYS A 555 13.01 34.15 3.72
C LYS A 555 14.02 33.38 4.59
N LEU A 556 13.59 32.78 5.70
CA LEU A 556 14.46 31.96 6.56
C LEU A 556 15.14 30.82 5.77
N PHE A 557 14.42 30.16 4.87
CA PHE A 557 14.98 29.09 4.04
C PHE A 557 15.87 29.60 2.92
N VAL A 558 15.50 30.72 2.29
CA VAL A 558 16.30 31.35 1.22
C VAL A 558 17.62 31.88 1.77
N ASP A 559 17.58 32.61 2.90
CA ASP A 559 18.77 33.16 3.54
C ASP A 559 19.69 32.05 4.08
N GLY A 560 19.12 30.91 4.49
CA GLY A 560 19.88 29.73 4.93
C GLY A 560 20.38 28.82 3.80
N PHE A 561 20.02 29.10 2.54
CA PHE A 561 20.38 28.28 1.39
C PHE A 561 21.90 28.34 1.14
N GLY A 562 22.53 27.19 0.91
CA GLY A 562 23.98 27.13 0.68
C GLY A 562 24.83 27.13 1.95
N MET A 563 24.32 27.52 3.12
CA MET A 563 25.08 27.49 4.38
C MET A 563 25.43 26.06 4.84
N SER A 564 26.44 25.88 5.68
CA SER A 564 26.67 24.60 6.37
C SER A 564 25.58 24.31 7.41
N ALA A 565 25.44 23.05 7.82
CA ALA A 565 24.51 22.68 8.89
C ALA A 565 24.82 23.41 10.21
N SER A 566 26.09 23.72 10.47
CA SER A 566 26.54 24.45 11.65
C SER A 566 26.13 25.93 11.61
N GLU A 567 26.23 26.58 10.46
CA GLU A 567 25.84 27.98 10.24
C GLU A 567 24.32 28.14 10.27
N ARG A 568 23.59 27.23 9.62
CA ARG A 568 22.12 27.23 9.70
C ARG A 568 21.61 27.11 11.13
N LYS A 569 22.27 26.30 11.97
CA LYS A 569 21.92 26.15 13.39
C LYS A 569 22.07 27.45 14.20
N LYS A 570 22.88 28.42 13.74
CA LYS A 570 23.13 29.70 14.44
C LYS A 570 22.08 30.77 14.18
N GLY A 571 21.31 30.71 13.08
CA GLY A 571 20.31 31.75 12.78
C GLY A 571 19.16 31.36 11.84
N HIS A 572 19.23 30.20 11.17
CA HIS A 572 18.28 29.77 10.14
C HIS A 572 17.56 28.46 10.50
N ASP A 573 17.50 28.11 11.79
CA ASP A 573 16.86 26.89 12.28
C ASP A 573 15.35 27.10 12.47
N VAL A 574 14.53 26.51 11.58
CA VAL A 574 13.07 26.63 11.62
C VAL A 574 12.44 26.13 12.94
N HIS A 575 13.05 25.15 13.61
CA HIS A 575 12.55 24.64 14.88
C HIS A 575 12.86 25.58 16.03
N ARG A 576 14.05 26.21 16.03
CA ARG A 576 14.36 27.30 16.96
C ARG A 576 13.47 28.51 16.70
N TYR A 577 13.28 28.90 15.43
CA TYR A 577 12.33 29.96 15.06
C TYR A 577 10.94 29.69 15.60
N THR A 578 10.42 28.47 15.40
CA THR A 578 9.10 28.09 15.92
C THR A 578 9.05 28.20 17.45
N ALA A 579 10.08 27.75 18.16
CA ALA A 579 10.14 27.84 19.61
C ALA A 579 10.24 29.30 20.08
N ALA A 580 11.15 30.09 19.53
CA ALA A 580 11.33 31.51 19.81
C ALA A 580 10.01 32.28 19.64
N PHE A 581 9.32 32.04 18.53
CA PHE A 581 8.04 32.66 18.22
C PHE A 581 6.90 32.25 19.17
N MET A 582 6.94 31.01 19.69
CA MET A 582 5.97 30.53 20.66
C MET A 582 6.23 31.00 22.09
N TYR A 583 7.50 31.07 22.50
CA TYR A 583 7.92 31.46 23.86
C TYR A 583 8.18 32.96 23.99
N GLU A 584 8.12 33.73 22.89
CA GLU A 584 8.39 35.17 22.84
C GLU A 584 9.81 35.52 23.34
N ILE A 585 10.78 34.71 22.95
CA ILE A 585 12.22 34.87 23.28
C ILE A 585 13.06 35.00 22.00
N LEU A 586 14.32 35.42 22.12
CA LEU A 586 15.23 35.45 20.98
C LEU A 586 15.61 34.02 20.54
N MET A 587 15.91 33.84 19.24
CA MET A 587 16.25 32.51 18.70
C MET A 587 17.51 31.90 19.35
N GLU A 588 18.44 32.76 19.75
CA GLU A 588 19.67 32.43 20.45
C GLU A 588 19.41 31.89 21.86
N GLU A 589 18.39 32.41 22.54
CA GLU A 589 17.98 32.03 23.90
C GLU A 589 17.22 30.70 23.95
N VAL A 590 16.82 30.17 22.79
CA VAL A 590 16.10 28.89 22.69
C VAL A 590 16.97 27.74 23.20
N THR A 591 16.51 27.10 24.26
CA THR A 591 17.13 25.89 24.82
C THR A 591 16.93 24.66 23.91
N LYS A 592 17.75 23.61 24.11
CA LYS A 592 17.61 22.34 23.37
C LYS A 592 16.21 21.72 23.55
N GLU A 593 15.63 21.83 24.75
CA GLU A 593 14.30 21.28 25.04
C GLU A 593 13.18 22.10 24.38
N GLN A 594 13.25 23.43 24.42
CA GLN A 594 12.31 24.29 23.69
C GLN A 594 12.38 24.04 22.17
N ARG A 595 13.58 23.86 21.61
CA ARG A 595 13.74 23.47 20.19
C ARG A 595 13.09 22.12 19.90
N ARG A 596 13.22 21.13 20.79
CA ARG A 596 12.55 19.82 20.67
C ARG A 596 11.04 19.98 20.63
N ILE A 597 10.48 20.81 21.52
CA ILE A 597 9.05 21.13 21.57
C ILE A 597 8.62 21.81 20.26
N GLY A 598 9.34 22.84 19.81
CA GLY A 598 9.09 23.56 18.56
C GLY A 598 9.07 22.62 17.35
N LYS A 599 10.04 21.69 17.26
CA LYS A 599 10.08 20.64 16.24
C LYS A 599 8.81 19.77 16.27
N ILE A 600 8.45 19.23 17.44
CA ILE A 600 7.31 18.32 17.58
C ILE A 600 5.98 19.03 17.27
N ILE A 601 5.80 20.25 17.75
CA ILE A 601 4.59 21.06 17.52
C ILE A 601 4.43 21.36 16.03
N ARG A 602 5.50 21.83 15.37
CA ARG A 602 5.48 22.15 13.94
C ARG A 602 5.13 20.93 13.09
N HIS A 603 5.88 19.84 13.21
CA HIS A 603 5.62 18.63 12.40
C HIS A 603 4.24 18.04 12.64
N SER A 604 3.73 18.13 13.88
CA SER A 604 2.40 17.59 14.19
C SER A 604 1.28 18.48 13.66
N ASN A 605 1.42 19.80 13.74
CA ASN A 605 0.35 20.73 13.40
C ASN A 605 0.36 21.22 11.94
N ASN A 606 1.45 21.05 11.19
CA ASN A 606 1.42 21.19 9.72
C ASN A 606 0.23 20.41 9.12
N TYR A 607 -0.06 19.24 9.69
CA TYR A 607 -1.16 18.34 9.28
C TYR A 607 -2.23 18.20 10.36
N ASP A 608 -2.45 19.26 11.14
CA ASP A 608 -3.55 19.40 12.10
C ASP A 608 -3.72 18.22 13.10
N ALA A 609 -2.61 17.72 13.67
CA ALA A 609 -2.68 16.71 14.70
C ALA A 609 -3.49 17.19 15.92
N GLY A 610 -4.33 16.31 16.45
CA GLY A 610 -5.16 16.62 17.61
C GLY A 610 -4.34 16.73 18.91
N PRO A 611 -4.89 17.38 19.96
CA PRO A 611 -4.20 17.56 21.24
C PRO A 611 -3.70 16.27 21.88
N GLY A 612 -4.41 15.15 21.70
CA GLY A 612 -3.99 13.84 22.22
C GLY A 612 -2.73 13.28 21.54
N VAL A 613 -2.57 13.50 20.23
CA VAL A 613 -1.36 13.09 19.50
C VAL A 613 -0.17 13.93 19.96
N LEU A 614 -0.39 15.23 20.12
CA LEU A 614 0.63 16.15 20.59
C LEU A 614 1.07 15.83 22.03
N ALA A 615 0.11 15.57 22.92
CA ALA A 615 0.34 15.15 24.30
C ALA A 615 1.23 13.91 24.36
N ASN A 616 0.92 12.87 23.58
CA ASN A 616 1.70 11.64 23.54
C ASN A 616 3.13 11.84 23.02
N LYS A 617 3.35 12.71 22.02
CA LYS A 617 4.69 12.96 21.48
C LYS A 617 5.57 13.81 22.40
N LEU A 618 4.95 14.74 23.12
CA LEU A 618 5.65 15.60 24.08
C LEU A 618 5.79 14.96 25.47
N ASP A 619 5.12 13.83 25.71
CA ASP A 619 4.98 13.18 27.02
C ASP A 619 4.38 14.12 28.10
N ILE A 620 3.31 14.83 27.71
CA ILE A 620 2.57 15.76 28.58
C ILE A 620 1.08 15.38 28.64
N THR A 621 0.33 16.02 29.53
CA THR A 621 -1.12 15.81 29.60
C THR A 621 -1.86 16.48 28.43
N ILE A 622 -3.05 15.98 28.09
CA ILE A 622 -3.94 16.62 27.09
C ILE A 622 -4.29 18.06 27.52
N ALA A 623 -4.43 18.31 28.82
CA ALA A 623 -4.70 19.63 29.37
C ALA A 623 -3.58 20.63 29.08
N GLN A 624 -2.31 20.19 29.13
CA GLN A 624 -1.14 21.00 28.78
C GLN A 624 -0.96 21.15 27.26
N ALA A 625 -1.27 20.12 26.48
CA ALA A 625 -1.13 20.16 25.02
C ALA A 625 -2.12 21.10 24.32
N LYS A 626 -3.33 21.29 24.89
CA LYS A 626 -4.38 22.15 24.33
C LYS A 626 -3.95 23.62 24.22
N PRO A 627 -3.48 24.31 25.29
CA PRO A 627 -2.97 25.67 25.22
C PRO A 627 -1.82 25.83 24.23
N LEU A 628 -0.83 24.93 24.24
CA LEU A 628 0.33 24.99 23.34
C LEU A 628 -0.10 24.96 21.86
N ARG A 629 -1.03 24.05 21.53
CA ARG A 629 -1.60 23.98 20.17
C ARG A 629 -2.37 25.24 19.81
N LYS A 630 -3.16 25.80 20.74
CA LYS A 630 -3.92 27.04 20.52
C LYS A 630 -2.97 28.20 20.25
N LEU A 631 -1.93 28.35 21.06
CA LEU A 631 -0.91 29.39 20.91
C LEU A 631 -0.20 29.28 19.55
N TYR A 632 0.20 28.07 19.15
CA TYR A 632 0.82 27.83 17.84
C TYR A 632 -0.05 28.32 16.68
N PHE A 633 -1.34 27.97 16.65
CA PHE A 633 -2.25 28.41 15.57
C PHE A 633 -2.63 29.90 15.65
N GLN A 634 -2.64 30.50 16.84
CA GLN A 634 -2.84 31.95 16.99
C GLN A 634 -1.67 32.72 16.39
N LYS A 635 -0.45 32.25 16.64
CA LYS A 635 0.78 32.86 16.17
C LYS A 635 1.02 32.57 14.68
N ASN A 636 0.76 31.36 14.21
CA ASN A 636 0.84 30.96 12.81
C ASN A 636 -0.54 30.99 12.14
N HIS A 637 -1.04 32.20 11.83
CA HIS A 637 -2.39 32.38 11.28
C HIS A 637 -2.52 31.96 9.79
N LEU A 638 -1.42 31.93 9.05
CA LEU A 638 -1.41 31.53 7.62
C LEU A 638 -1.70 30.04 7.46
N LEU A 639 -1.26 29.20 8.40
CA LEU A 639 -1.47 27.77 8.35
C LEU A 639 -2.98 27.38 8.43
N PRO A 640 -3.80 27.89 9.37
CA PRO A 640 -5.25 27.71 9.35
C PRO A 640 -5.94 28.22 8.07
N ILE A 641 -5.45 29.31 7.47
CA ILE A 641 -6.00 29.84 6.21
C ILE A 641 -5.75 28.83 5.09
N TRP A 642 -4.53 28.30 5.00
CA TRP A 642 -4.19 27.23 4.06
C TRP A 642 -5.04 25.97 4.28
N HIS A 643 -5.22 25.53 5.53
CA HIS A 643 -6.11 24.39 5.84
C HIS A 643 -7.53 24.61 5.35
N LYS A 644 -8.11 25.81 5.56
CA LYS A 644 -9.44 26.16 5.03
C LYS A 644 -9.48 26.16 3.50
N ARG A 645 -8.42 26.60 2.82
CA ARG A 645 -8.30 26.54 1.36
C ARG A 645 -8.36 25.09 0.86
N ILE A 646 -7.61 24.19 1.50
CA ILE A 646 -7.63 22.76 1.18
C ILE A 646 -9.03 22.17 1.41
N GLN A 647 -9.68 22.46 2.53
CA GLN A 647 -11.06 22.01 2.77
C GLN A 647 -12.04 22.52 1.71
N SER A 648 -11.86 23.75 1.22
CA SER A 648 -12.69 24.32 0.16
C SER A 648 -12.48 23.59 -1.18
N GLN A 649 -11.23 23.26 -1.52
CA GLN A 649 -10.91 22.46 -2.71
C GLN A 649 -11.58 21.07 -2.64
N LEU A 650 -11.53 20.41 -1.48
CA LEU A 650 -12.17 19.11 -1.29
C LEU A 650 -13.70 19.12 -1.49
N ARG A 651 -14.37 20.27 -1.34
CA ARG A 651 -15.83 20.36 -1.57
C ARG A 651 -16.22 20.31 -3.04
N GLN A 652 -15.29 20.62 -3.95
CA GLN A 652 -15.59 20.69 -5.39
C GLN A 652 -15.70 19.28 -5.97
N ASP A 653 -14.59 18.56 -6.09
CA ASP A 653 -14.55 17.22 -6.70
C ASP A 653 -13.77 16.19 -5.87
N ARG A 654 -13.25 16.62 -4.70
CA ARG A 654 -12.36 15.87 -3.81
C ARG A 654 -11.03 15.50 -4.45
N THR A 655 -10.59 16.19 -5.49
CA THR A 655 -9.30 15.98 -6.14
C THR A 655 -8.31 17.06 -5.73
N MET A 656 -7.06 16.69 -5.54
CA MET A 656 -5.95 17.62 -5.41
C MET A 656 -4.82 17.24 -6.35
N VAL A 657 -3.99 18.22 -6.69
CA VAL A 657 -2.84 18.07 -7.57
C VAL A 657 -1.58 18.48 -6.80
N ASN A 658 -0.53 17.68 -6.88
CA ASN A 658 0.77 18.03 -6.28
C ASN A 658 1.57 18.99 -7.20
N LEU A 659 2.80 19.33 -6.80
CA LEU A 659 3.63 20.27 -7.55
C LEU A 659 4.16 19.72 -8.89
N PHE A 660 4.01 18.43 -9.16
CA PHE A 660 4.48 17.76 -10.38
C PHE A 660 3.34 17.18 -11.24
N GLY A 661 2.09 17.59 -10.97
CA GLY A 661 0.92 17.20 -11.77
C GLY A 661 0.22 15.91 -11.34
N ARG A 662 0.71 15.21 -10.31
CA ARG A 662 0.04 14.01 -9.77
C ARG A 662 -1.33 14.40 -9.21
N LYS A 663 -2.38 13.73 -9.67
CA LYS A 663 -3.76 13.89 -9.17
C LYS A 663 -4.06 12.85 -8.10
N HIS A 664 -4.73 13.25 -7.02
CA HIS A 664 -5.28 12.34 -6.01
C HIS A 664 -6.71 12.70 -5.71
N LYS A 665 -7.62 11.73 -5.85
CA LYS A 665 -9.02 11.86 -5.43
C LYS A 665 -9.27 11.17 -4.09
N PHE A 666 -9.73 11.93 -3.12
CA PHE A 666 -9.99 11.42 -1.77
C PHE A 666 -11.34 10.71 -1.65
N LEU A 667 -11.31 9.44 -1.21
CA LEU A 667 -12.52 8.62 -1.08
C LEU A 667 -13.02 8.53 0.35
N ASP A 668 -12.22 8.91 1.35
CA ASP A 668 -12.61 8.84 2.77
C ASP A 668 -13.83 9.73 3.11
N ARG A 669 -14.46 9.42 4.24
CA ARG A 669 -15.62 10.16 4.75
C ARG A 669 -15.19 11.57 5.15
N TRP A 670 -16.08 12.53 4.92
CA TRP A 670 -15.90 13.90 5.40
C TRP A 670 -15.65 13.95 6.91
N GLY A 671 -14.51 14.52 7.32
CA GLY A 671 -14.07 14.63 8.71
C GLY A 671 -12.55 14.70 8.87
N ASP A 672 -12.08 14.66 10.12
CA ASP A 672 -10.67 14.85 10.48
C ASP A 672 -9.69 13.93 9.73
N SER A 673 -10.07 12.67 9.49
CA SER A 673 -9.22 11.70 8.76
C SER A 673 -8.91 12.18 7.33
N LEU A 674 -9.97 12.53 6.60
CA LEU A 674 -9.89 13.10 5.25
C LEU A 674 -9.06 14.38 5.24
N PHE A 675 -9.34 15.30 6.15
CA PHE A 675 -8.67 16.61 6.17
C PHE A 675 -7.18 16.49 6.46
N ARG A 676 -6.79 15.68 7.45
CA ARG A 676 -5.37 15.44 7.75
C ARG A 676 -4.64 14.81 6.58
N SER A 677 -5.26 13.82 5.93
CA SER A 677 -4.70 13.20 4.74
C SER A 677 -4.53 14.21 3.60
N ALA A 678 -5.48 15.14 3.44
CA ALA A 678 -5.40 16.19 2.45
C ALA A 678 -4.31 17.22 2.76
N TYR A 679 -4.21 17.70 4.00
CA TYR A 679 -3.15 18.64 4.38
C TYR A 679 -1.75 18.04 4.14
N ALA A 680 -1.59 16.74 4.37
CA ALA A 680 -0.33 16.03 4.15
C ALA A 680 0.00 15.76 2.69
N TYR A 681 -1.01 15.71 1.81
CA TYR A 681 -0.84 15.21 0.44
C TYR A 681 0.16 16.02 -0.38
N ILE A 682 -0.06 17.33 -0.58
CA ILE A 682 0.79 18.14 -1.47
C ILE A 682 2.24 18.16 -0.97
N PRO A 683 2.54 18.43 0.33
CA PRO A 683 3.91 18.41 0.81
C PRO A 683 4.59 17.05 0.67
N GLN A 684 3.95 15.96 1.13
CA GLN A 684 4.58 14.64 1.13
C GLN A 684 4.76 14.07 -0.28
N SER A 685 3.74 14.22 -1.13
CA SER A 685 3.80 13.73 -2.51
C SER A 685 4.80 14.50 -3.36
N SER A 686 4.90 15.82 -3.19
CA SER A 686 5.87 16.60 -3.96
C SER A 686 7.30 16.31 -3.53
N VAL A 687 7.57 16.15 -2.23
CA VAL A 687 8.91 15.79 -1.74
C VAL A 687 9.30 14.38 -2.19
N GLY A 688 8.40 13.40 -2.08
CA GLY A 688 8.66 12.04 -2.53
C GLY A 688 8.97 11.98 -4.04
N GLU A 689 8.20 12.71 -4.84
CA GLU A 689 8.39 12.77 -6.28
C GLU A 689 9.65 13.53 -6.69
N LEU A 690 9.99 14.63 -6.01
CA LEU A 690 11.26 15.34 -6.19
C LEU A 690 12.45 14.41 -5.90
N LEU A 691 12.37 13.60 -4.84
CA LEU A 691 13.41 12.61 -4.52
C LEU A 691 13.53 11.56 -5.61
N SER A 692 12.41 11.04 -6.13
CA SER A 692 12.43 10.02 -7.19
C SER A 692 12.90 10.58 -8.54
N ILE A 693 12.60 11.84 -8.87
CA ILE A 693 13.16 12.54 -10.03
C ILE A 693 14.69 12.61 -9.90
N ALA A 694 15.19 13.13 -8.76
CA ALA A 694 16.62 13.23 -8.55
C ALA A 694 17.30 11.85 -8.49
N PHE A 695 16.63 10.84 -7.95
CA PHE A 695 17.12 9.46 -7.92
C PHE A 695 17.31 8.88 -9.33
N ARG A 696 16.32 9.08 -10.22
CA ARG A 696 16.43 8.64 -11.62
C ARG A 696 17.59 9.34 -12.32
N GLU A 697 17.72 10.65 -12.15
CA GLU A 697 18.78 11.42 -12.80
C GLU A 697 20.17 11.09 -12.24
N ILE A 698 20.31 10.85 -10.94
CA ILE A 698 21.55 10.32 -10.34
C ILE A 698 21.88 8.94 -10.91
N TYR A 699 20.89 8.08 -11.10
CA TYR A 699 21.10 6.77 -11.70
C TYR A 699 21.58 6.88 -13.16
N ASP A 700 20.97 7.77 -13.95
CA ASP A 700 21.33 7.96 -15.35
C ASP A 700 22.72 8.59 -15.53
N VAL A 701 23.08 9.56 -14.68
CA VAL A 701 24.33 10.33 -14.81
C VAL A 701 25.51 9.67 -14.09
N LEU A 702 25.29 9.08 -12.91
CA LEU A 702 26.36 8.57 -12.04
C LEU A 702 26.31 7.06 -11.82
N GLY A 703 25.31 6.34 -12.36
CA GLY A 703 25.07 4.93 -12.05
C GLY A 703 26.21 3.98 -12.42
N SER A 704 27.09 4.36 -13.35
CA SER A 704 28.32 3.62 -13.66
C SER A 704 29.41 3.79 -12.60
N ASP A 705 29.44 4.95 -11.95
CA ASP A 705 30.54 5.39 -11.08
C ASP A 705 30.22 5.10 -9.60
N ILE A 706 28.93 5.03 -9.26
CA ILE A 706 28.46 4.82 -7.90
C ILE A 706 27.51 3.63 -7.80
N ARG A 707 27.43 3.02 -6.62
CA ARG A 707 26.36 2.06 -6.32
C ARG A 707 25.32 2.72 -5.45
N ILE A 708 24.08 2.83 -5.93
CA ILE A 708 22.99 3.35 -5.11
C ILE A 708 22.56 2.28 -4.12
N ALA A 709 22.61 2.60 -2.83
CA ALA A 709 22.48 1.65 -1.74
C ALA A 709 21.07 1.65 -1.13
N LEU A 710 20.51 2.85 -0.92
CA LEU A 710 19.20 3.05 -0.29
C LEU A 710 18.52 4.30 -0.81
N GLN A 711 17.19 4.26 -0.81
CA GLN A 711 16.35 5.43 -0.75
C GLN A 711 15.57 5.40 0.57
N LEU A 712 15.79 6.39 1.44
CA LEU A 712 15.17 6.46 2.76
C LEU A 712 14.62 7.85 3.02
N HIS A 713 13.31 7.94 3.28
CA HIS A 713 12.61 9.19 3.57
C HIS A 713 12.84 10.24 2.48
N ASP A 714 13.68 11.25 2.75
CA ASP A 714 13.98 12.37 1.87
C ASP A 714 15.46 12.33 1.40
N ALA A 715 16.13 11.17 1.57
CA ALA A 715 17.56 10.97 1.33
C ALA A 715 17.90 9.79 0.40
N ILE A 716 19.03 9.94 -0.32
CA ILE A 716 19.63 8.93 -1.20
C ILE A 716 21.00 8.55 -0.65
N TYR A 717 21.25 7.25 -0.49
CA TYR A 717 22.53 6.72 -0.06
C TYR A 717 23.23 6.03 -1.21
N SER A 718 24.52 6.28 -1.37
CA SER A 718 25.36 5.60 -2.36
C SER A 718 26.66 5.11 -1.74
N ILE A 719 27.16 3.98 -2.23
CA ILE A 719 28.49 3.46 -1.95
C ILE A 719 29.41 3.97 -3.05
N ILE A 720 30.46 4.68 -2.66
CA ILE A 720 31.42 5.33 -3.56
C ILE A 720 32.84 5.10 -3.11
N HIS A 721 33.80 5.15 -4.03
CA HIS A 721 35.20 5.07 -3.66
C HIS A 721 35.62 6.33 -2.89
N HIS A 722 36.48 6.18 -1.88
CA HIS A 722 36.84 7.27 -0.99
C HIS A 722 37.47 8.48 -1.72
N SER A 723 38.15 8.25 -2.85
CA SER A 723 38.76 9.33 -3.64
C SER A 723 37.75 10.20 -4.41
N GLU A 724 36.51 9.73 -4.60
CA GLU A 724 35.51 10.37 -5.47
C GLU A 724 34.45 11.16 -4.70
N VAL A 725 34.55 11.17 -3.36
CA VAL A 725 33.53 11.74 -2.46
C VAL A 725 33.14 13.17 -2.84
N MET A 726 34.13 14.05 -3.03
CA MET A 726 33.85 15.46 -3.34
C MET A 726 33.18 15.66 -4.71
N ASP A 727 33.63 14.95 -5.73
CA ASP A 727 33.11 15.10 -7.09
C ASP A 727 31.66 14.57 -7.18
N VAL A 728 31.40 13.42 -6.55
CA VAL A 728 30.04 12.87 -6.45
C VAL A 728 29.13 13.79 -5.63
N MET A 729 29.62 14.41 -4.55
CA MET A 729 28.83 15.37 -3.76
C MET A 729 28.41 16.59 -4.61
N LYS A 730 29.33 17.15 -5.40
CA LYS A 730 29.05 18.27 -6.30
C LYS A 730 28.00 17.88 -7.35
N ALA A 731 28.21 16.76 -8.04
CA ALA A 731 27.29 16.28 -9.07
C ALA A 731 25.89 15.99 -8.51
N LYS A 732 25.79 15.28 -7.37
CA LYS A 732 24.50 15.02 -6.72
C LYS A 732 23.79 16.30 -6.31
N ARG A 733 24.51 17.30 -5.80
CA ARG A 733 23.91 18.58 -5.42
C ARG A 733 23.29 19.29 -6.62
N GLU A 734 24.01 19.36 -7.73
CA GLU A 734 23.53 19.96 -8.97
C GLU A 734 22.27 19.24 -9.48
N ILE A 735 22.28 17.91 -9.48
CA ILE A 735 21.14 17.08 -9.90
C ILE A 735 19.93 17.29 -8.97
N MET A 736 20.13 17.29 -7.65
CA MET A 736 19.05 17.36 -6.67
C MET A 736 18.43 18.76 -6.54
N ILE A 737 19.18 19.84 -6.76
CA ILE A 737 18.61 21.19 -6.67
C ILE A 737 17.81 21.50 -7.93
N LYS A 738 16.49 21.40 -7.82
CA LYS A 738 15.55 21.74 -8.89
C LYS A 738 14.76 23.02 -8.56
N GLU A 739 14.49 23.81 -9.61
CA GLU A 739 13.55 24.93 -9.56
C GLU A 739 12.12 24.41 -9.68
N ILE A 740 11.29 24.70 -8.67
CA ILE A 740 9.92 24.21 -8.60
C ILE A 740 8.96 25.42 -8.50
N PRO A 741 8.16 25.69 -9.54
CA PRO A 741 7.19 26.77 -9.50
C PRO A 741 6.11 26.51 -8.45
N VAL A 742 5.87 27.47 -7.55
CA VAL A 742 4.79 27.43 -6.56
C VAL A 742 4.04 28.76 -6.55
N GLY A 743 2.96 28.83 -7.32
CA GLY A 743 2.20 30.07 -7.50
C GLY A 743 2.99 31.09 -8.29
N ARG A 744 3.41 32.20 -7.65
CA ARG A 744 4.23 33.26 -8.27
C ARG A 744 5.71 33.20 -7.86
N GLU A 745 6.06 32.26 -6.99
CA GLU A 745 7.41 32.09 -6.46
C GLU A 745 8.06 30.84 -7.06
N THR A 746 9.39 30.81 -7.09
CA THR A 746 10.17 29.62 -7.44
C THR A 746 10.82 29.06 -6.18
N MET A 747 10.45 27.84 -5.83
CA MET A 747 10.99 27.12 -4.68
C MET A 747 12.23 26.32 -5.08
N LYS A 748 13.24 26.34 -4.21
CA LYS A 748 14.41 25.44 -4.23
C LYS A 748 14.57 24.78 -2.87
N ILE A 749 15.06 23.55 -2.84
CA ILE A 749 15.34 22.82 -1.59
C ILE A 749 16.82 22.43 -1.62
N ASP A 750 17.57 22.85 -0.60
CA ASP A 750 19.01 22.56 -0.48
C ASP A 750 19.23 21.12 0.06
N VAL A 751 20.45 20.62 -0.07
CA VAL A 751 20.83 19.24 0.25
C VAL A 751 21.98 19.20 1.25
N ASP A 752 21.89 18.37 2.28
CA ASP A 752 22.99 18.08 3.21
C ASP A 752 23.65 16.74 2.87
N PHE A 753 24.94 16.63 3.20
CA PHE A 753 25.72 15.42 2.97
C PHE A 753 26.27 14.85 4.26
N LYS A 754 26.26 13.52 4.36
CA LYS A 754 27.00 12.79 5.39
C LYS A 754 27.82 11.66 4.77
N VAL A 755 28.97 11.37 5.35
CA VAL A 755 29.86 10.28 4.92
C VAL A 755 30.20 9.39 6.12
N GLY A 756 30.25 8.08 5.93
CA GLY A 756 30.72 7.16 6.96
C GLY A 756 31.04 5.78 6.41
N ASP A 757 31.79 5.00 7.18
CA ASP A 757 32.15 3.62 6.82
C ASP A 757 31.00 2.64 7.09
N ASN A 758 30.05 3.03 7.94
CA ASN A 758 28.83 2.28 8.20
C ASN A 758 27.64 3.22 8.41
N TRP A 759 26.43 2.67 8.35
CA TRP A 759 25.21 3.46 8.39
C TRP A 759 24.91 4.09 9.77
N ALA A 760 25.51 3.60 10.86
CA ALA A 760 25.32 4.18 12.19
C ALA A 760 26.21 5.41 12.45
N GLU A 761 27.38 5.46 11.83
CA GLU A 761 28.49 6.39 12.12
C GLU A 761 28.77 7.28 10.91
N MET A 762 27.76 8.03 10.48
CA MET A 762 27.90 9.00 9.40
C MET A 762 28.11 10.41 9.94
N GLU A 763 29.09 11.11 9.40
CA GLU A 763 29.51 12.45 9.81
C GLU A 763 29.05 13.51 8.80
N GLU A 764 28.47 14.61 9.30
CA GLU A 764 28.11 15.78 8.48
C GLU A 764 29.37 16.30 7.78
N GLN A 765 29.31 16.44 6.45
CA GLN A 765 30.44 16.93 5.66
C GLN A 765 30.44 18.44 5.56
N ASP A 766 31.64 19.03 5.55
CA ASP A 766 31.78 20.44 5.21
C ASP A 766 31.53 20.64 3.70
N ILE A 767 30.76 21.67 3.44
CA ILE A 767 30.24 22.06 2.14
C ILE A 767 30.58 23.52 1.85
N SER A 768 31.62 24.05 2.51
CA SER A 768 32.15 25.40 2.30
C SER A 768 32.63 25.68 0.87
N TRP A 769 32.80 24.64 0.04
CA TRP A 769 33.11 24.74 -1.40
C TRP A 769 31.92 25.18 -2.28
N ARG A 770 30.75 25.40 -1.68
CA ARG A 770 29.49 25.76 -2.35
C ARG A 770 29.51 27.10 -3.07
#